data_AF-A0A1A8X5B0-F1
#
_entry.id   AF-A0A1A8X5B0-F1
#
_cell.length_a   1.000
_cell.length_b   1.000
_cell.length_c   1.000
_cell.angle_alpha   90.00
_cell.angle_beta   90.00
_cell.angle_gamma   90.00
#
_symmetry.space_group_name_H-M   'P 1'
#
loop_
_entity.id
_entity.type
_entity.pdbx_description
1 polymer ?
#
loop_
_entity_poly.entity_id
_entity_poly.type
_entity_poly.pdbx_seq_one_letter_code
_entity_poly.pdbx_strand_id
1 'polypeptide(L)'
;MSNNRKDFILTKLAEKYTFVNDLDLYKFYQKIDELYEKVETTKPKDTSIFSGIGDPDVISFLIKLSNFWKSLVKEDFSGNSIANSKVKHCIYLKYWLYDKLIINGFNEYDANMIFDFLKKNKNGYTTAVISGKTCNFYKLSLKDSYDIKKLYDYSELLYDADIKIYDDIAKENKYRTYFKNGLDLYSSSKVICFGNQNEYCHEFNEYAKIRNKDQTKTDLLSCKEKVLSSLNKNDTSVTEESIKKGEIPSYTLDLHLKELLKKDQIDDKLPIHKYYELLTNKHKTNNRNGCDSSKNKHIIENPDLCKLLGSVKNILESWDPYFSSHEKLDSNKLCTYFNYWLYDKLRFIQSHPCDFDTFYFLWNEFALEKSKKGKTCLNKNYYGFNIQQLENKTKLFHFLEYYGNIRDKLKEDNNNYKKDYCYYIQSMFELYKAMVYNNISNAYSEELWLFKKMFWGNNEVLFLEKKCPNMCLDLVFNVKYKTLCPLDEKPSILDEKIDLNICEIEQVSNVNQSFEENNEKEYIFQDLNTSTVYNKLNSEIITDNYYRFCSKLLPFSSKHCGIYGLCVKLARNIKDLSYMKNKERTDRCEYIIHWMFDKIRKILKMDTNSIYDTNVLSEFFKVGYNIFHKFGVSDCLYNTINVNFEEQKEKKHLHDYFKDFDKINCYNATNSTKCEKHCEYITHINGLYGKHFGNCCYCFKSGGCMNMCPDYFRCEDTYNPHNLFETLKCKSIEKYSGAMQKIQKPLFADHYVTWLTEHFEKEKEKPLLKLEEKEFSITPKVESSSTPEKVCDKITCDPFNVAALGSFGFMGFLLLSFIFYKFTPLGYYFHNKDARNKKSYFQRSEEQFLEDDFEFNHSSMKNRRMRLAYHQA
;
A
#
# COMPACT_ATOMS: atom_id res chain seq x y z
N MET A 1 -9.53 -3.98 -21.03
CA MET A 1 -9.93 -5.09 -21.93
C MET A 1 -11.37 -5.47 -21.61
N SER A 2 -12.27 -5.28 -22.58
CA SER A 2 -13.66 -5.73 -22.50
C SER A 2 -13.69 -7.25 -22.64
N ASN A 3 -13.60 -7.99 -21.52
CA ASN A 3 -13.80 -9.43 -21.55
C ASN A 3 -15.29 -9.71 -21.75
N ASN A 4 -15.64 -10.32 -22.87
CA ASN A 4 -17.00 -10.77 -23.15
C ASN A 4 -17.37 -11.88 -22.15
N ARG A 5 -17.99 -11.51 -21.03
CA ARG A 5 -18.31 -12.41 -19.90
C ARG A 5 -19.14 -13.62 -20.33
N LYS A 6 -19.90 -13.48 -21.41
CA LYS A 6 -20.72 -14.53 -22.03
C LYS A 6 -19.90 -15.71 -22.56
N ASP A 7 -18.61 -15.52 -22.80
CA ASP A 7 -17.73 -16.59 -23.30
C ASP A 7 -17.39 -17.65 -22.25
N PHE A 8 -17.68 -17.38 -20.97
CA PHE A 8 -17.32 -18.25 -19.84
C PHE A 8 -18.54 -18.73 -19.04
N ILE A 9 -19.74 -18.66 -19.63
CA ILE A 9 -20.92 -19.32 -19.05
C ILE A 9 -20.73 -20.85 -19.11
N LEU A 10 -21.38 -21.60 -18.22
CA LEU A 10 -21.09 -23.03 -18.04
C LEU A 10 -21.32 -23.84 -19.33
N THR A 11 -22.37 -23.52 -20.09
CA THR A 11 -22.67 -24.17 -21.36
C THR A 11 -21.57 -23.93 -22.40
N LYS A 12 -20.98 -22.74 -22.44
CA LYS A 12 -19.83 -22.44 -23.31
C LYS A 12 -18.56 -23.15 -22.88
N LEU A 13 -18.34 -23.28 -21.57
CA LEU A 13 -17.24 -24.09 -21.05
C LEU A 13 -17.42 -25.58 -21.40
N ALA A 14 -18.65 -26.10 -21.37
CA ALA A 14 -18.96 -27.48 -21.74
C ALA A 14 -18.89 -27.76 -23.24
N GLU A 15 -19.26 -26.79 -24.08
CA GLU A 15 -19.00 -26.83 -25.53
C GLU A 15 -17.49 -26.89 -25.83
N LYS A 16 -16.68 -26.16 -25.05
CA LYS A 16 -15.24 -26.07 -25.25
C LYS A 16 -14.49 -27.28 -24.71
N TYR A 17 -14.86 -27.76 -23.53
CA TYR A 17 -14.17 -28.80 -22.77
C TYR A 17 -15.15 -29.93 -22.42
N THR A 18 -15.05 -31.04 -23.14
CA THR A 18 -16.01 -32.15 -23.05
C THR A 18 -16.09 -32.78 -21.67
N PHE A 19 -15.01 -32.78 -20.89
CA PHE A 19 -14.97 -33.30 -19.51
C PHE A 19 -15.96 -32.60 -18.58
N VAL A 20 -16.36 -31.35 -18.88
CA VAL A 20 -17.34 -30.60 -18.09
C VAL A 20 -18.70 -31.30 -18.10
N ASN A 21 -19.04 -32.00 -19.19
CA ASN A 21 -20.30 -32.74 -19.29
C ASN A 21 -20.41 -33.89 -18.27
N ASP A 22 -19.27 -34.40 -17.80
CA ASP A 22 -19.23 -35.50 -16.85
C ASP A 22 -19.39 -35.03 -15.40
N LEU A 23 -19.21 -33.72 -15.14
CA LEU A 23 -19.25 -33.13 -13.80
C LEU A 23 -20.67 -33.07 -13.23
N ASP A 24 -20.79 -33.32 -11.92
CA ASP A 24 -22.05 -33.20 -11.17
C ASP A 24 -22.67 -31.81 -11.28
N LEU A 25 -21.83 -30.76 -11.28
CA LEU A 25 -22.28 -29.38 -11.46
C LEU A 25 -23.03 -29.20 -12.78
N TYR A 26 -22.51 -29.73 -13.88
CA TYR A 26 -23.10 -29.56 -15.20
C TYR A 26 -24.42 -30.32 -15.33
N LYS A 27 -24.45 -31.58 -14.89
CA LYS A 27 -25.68 -32.40 -14.88
C LYS A 27 -26.78 -31.75 -14.03
N PHE A 28 -26.41 -31.22 -12.86
CA PHE A 28 -27.33 -30.46 -12.02
C PHE A 28 -27.81 -29.18 -12.71
N TYR A 29 -26.88 -28.40 -13.29
CA TYR A 29 -27.19 -27.17 -13.99
C TYR A 29 -28.20 -27.40 -15.11
N GLN A 30 -28.01 -28.42 -15.95
CA GLN A 30 -28.95 -28.76 -17.03
C GLN A 30 -30.34 -29.08 -16.50
N LYS A 31 -30.45 -29.91 -15.45
CA LYS A 31 -31.75 -30.24 -14.84
C LYS A 31 -32.46 -29.00 -14.29
N ILE A 32 -31.72 -28.13 -13.59
CA ILE A 32 -32.24 -26.85 -13.06
C ILE A 32 -32.69 -25.94 -14.20
N ASP A 33 -31.92 -25.88 -15.30
CA ASP A 33 -32.26 -25.06 -16.46
C ASP A 33 -33.54 -25.53 -17.15
N GLU A 34 -33.67 -26.84 -17.37
CA GLU A 34 -34.89 -27.45 -17.92
C GLU A 34 -36.12 -27.18 -17.04
N LEU A 35 -35.96 -27.25 -15.72
CA LEU A 35 -37.03 -26.94 -14.78
C LEU A 35 -37.41 -25.46 -14.86
N TYR A 36 -36.43 -24.56 -14.92
CA TYR A 36 -36.65 -23.12 -15.03
C TYR A 36 -37.39 -22.74 -16.31
N GLU A 37 -37.07 -23.38 -17.45
CA GLU A 37 -37.76 -23.11 -18.71
C GLU A 37 -39.21 -23.59 -18.75
N LYS A 38 -39.56 -24.60 -17.95
CA LYS A 38 -40.95 -25.09 -17.81
C LYS A 38 -41.81 -24.23 -16.87
N VAL A 39 -41.23 -23.25 -16.17
CA VAL A 39 -41.97 -22.42 -15.20
C VAL A 39 -42.83 -21.38 -15.91
N GLU A 40 -44.14 -21.43 -15.65
CA GLU A 40 -45.08 -20.41 -16.10
C GLU A 40 -44.80 -19.04 -15.47
N THR A 41 -44.89 -17.97 -16.26
CA THR A 41 -44.75 -16.57 -15.81
C THR A 41 -46.05 -16.01 -15.22
N THR A 42 -46.80 -16.83 -14.48
CA THR A 42 -48.03 -16.39 -13.83
C THR A 42 -47.70 -15.37 -12.75
N LYS A 43 -48.26 -14.15 -12.87
CA LYS A 43 -48.07 -13.08 -11.88
C LYS A 43 -48.69 -13.52 -10.55
N PRO A 44 -47.99 -13.36 -9.41
CA PRO A 44 -48.58 -13.66 -8.11
C PRO A 44 -49.79 -12.76 -7.86
N LYS A 45 -50.75 -13.26 -7.04
CA LYS A 45 -51.96 -12.51 -6.68
C LYS A 45 -51.65 -11.19 -5.95
N ASP A 46 -50.48 -11.09 -5.34
CA ASP A 46 -49.97 -9.88 -4.70
C ASP A 46 -48.75 -9.37 -5.47
N THR A 47 -48.93 -8.29 -6.23
CA THR A 47 -47.85 -7.61 -6.97
C THR A 47 -47.10 -6.58 -6.11
N SER A 48 -47.56 -6.32 -4.87
CA SER A 48 -46.93 -5.35 -3.97
C SER A 48 -45.50 -5.75 -3.56
N ILE A 49 -45.17 -7.04 -3.64
CA ILE A 49 -43.82 -7.56 -3.35
C ILE A 49 -42.75 -7.03 -4.32
N PHE A 50 -43.14 -6.61 -5.53
CA PHE A 50 -42.25 -6.02 -6.53
C PHE A 50 -42.28 -4.49 -6.52
N SER A 51 -43.00 -3.87 -5.58
CA SER A 51 -43.04 -2.41 -5.44
C SER A 51 -41.64 -1.83 -5.17
N GLY A 52 -41.25 -0.83 -5.95
CA GLY A 52 -39.92 -0.19 -5.89
C GLY A 52 -38.89 -0.72 -6.90
N ILE A 53 -39.24 -1.70 -7.73
CA ILE A 53 -38.41 -2.15 -8.86
C ILE A 53 -38.92 -1.47 -10.14
N GLY A 54 -38.07 -0.68 -10.79
CA GLY A 54 -38.44 0.14 -11.96
C GLY A 54 -38.20 -0.52 -13.32
N ASP A 55 -37.37 -1.57 -13.35
CA ASP A 55 -36.95 -2.23 -14.60
C ASP A 55 -37.88 -3.41 -14.95
N PRO A 56 -38.59 -3.38 -16.10
CA PRO A 56 -39.51 -4.45 -16.52
C PRO A 56 -38.84 -5.82 -16.70
N ASP A 57 -37.60 -5.86 -17.17
CA ASP A 57 -36.86 -7.11 -17.41
C ASP A 57 -36.45 -7.74 -16.09
N VAL A 58 -36.05 -6.93 -15.11
CA VAL A 58 -35.77 -7.37 -13.72
C VAL A 58 -37.04 -7.91 -13.06
N ILE A 59 -38.18 -7.22 -13.21
CA ILE A 59 -39.46 -7.69 -12.67
C ILE A 59 -39.85 -9.04 -13.28
N SER A 60 -39.76 -9.15 -14.61
CA SER A 60 -40.07 -10.39 -15.33
C SER A 60 -39.20 -11.56 -14.86
N PHE A 61 -37.89 -11.31 -14.72
CA PHE A 61 -36.95 -12.27 -14.20
C PHE A 61 -37.29 -12.69 -12.77
N LEU A 62 -37.58 -11.75 -11.86
CA LEU A 62 -37.90 -12.06 -10.47
C LEU A 62 -39.23 -12.80 -10.32
N ILE A 63 -40.24 -12.54 -11.16
CA ILE A 63 -41.49 -13.30 -11.17
C ILE A 63 -41.21 -14.76 -11.57
N LYS A 64 -40.51 -14.99 -12.68
CA LYS A 64 -40.17 -16.35 -13.15
C LYS A 64 -39.31 -17.08 -12.11
N LEU A 65 -38.34 -16.39 -11.55
CA LEU A 65 -37.44 -16.91 -10.51
C LEU A 65 -38.18 -17.26 -9.22
N SER A 66 -39.17 -16.46 -8.80
CA SER A 66 -40.01 -16.74 -7.64
C SER A 66 -40.87 -17.99 -7.82
N ASN A 67 -41.49 -18.12 -8.99
CA ASN A 67 -42.26 -19.32 -9.34
C ASN A 67 -41.37 -20.56 -9.40
N PHE A 68 -40.13 -20.39 -9.87
CA PHE A 68 -39.13 -21.44 -9.92
C PHE A 68 -38.69 -21.92 -8.53
N TRP A 69 -38.37 -21.04 -7.58
CA TRP A 69 -38.03 -21.51 -6.23
C TRP A 69 -39.17 -22.30 -5.57
N LYS A 70 -40.41 -21.93 -5.85
CA LYS A 70 -41.58 -22.68 -5.36
C LYS A 70 -41.69 -24.07 -5.99
N SER A 71 -41.35 -24.24 -7.27
CA SER A 71 -41.36 -25.55 -7.90
C SER A 71 -40.24 -26.44 -7.37
N LEU A 72 -39.06 -25.88 -7.08
CA LEU A 72 -37.92 -26.63 -6.52
C LEU A 72 -38.22 -27.38 -5.21
N VAL A 73 -39.15 -26.87 -4.39
CA VAL A 73 -39.55 -27.53 -3.13
C VAL A 73 -40.12 -28.94 -3.37
N LYS A 74 -40.81 -29.12 -4.49
CA LYS A 74 -41.52 -30.36 -4.83
C LYS A 74 -40.65 -31.34 -5.60
N GLU A 75 -39.51 -30.89 -6.11
CA GLU A 75 -38.62 -31.68 -6.93
C GLU A 75 -37.71 -32.55 -6.08
N ASP A 76 -37.71 -33.85 -6.36
CA ASP A 76 -36.77 -34.77 -5.75
C ASP A 76 -35.46 -34.82 -6.56
N PHE A 77 -34.40 -34.30 -5.94
CA PHE A 77 -33.04 -34.37 -6.47
C PHE A 77 -32.27 -35.60 -5.93
N SER A 78 -32.92 -36.51 -5.21
CA SER A 78 -32.25 -37.67 -4.59
C SER A 78 -32.18 -38.94 -5.45
N GLY A 79 -32.90 -39.00 -6.58
CA GLY A 79 -33.11 -40.23 -7.36
C GLY A 79 -32.37 -40.39 -8.69
N ASN A 80 -31.67 -39.36 -9.19
CA ASN A 80 -30.89 -39.46 -10.44
C ASN A 80 -29.39 -39.30 -10.12
N SER A 81 -28.52 -39.65 -11.06
CA SER A 81 -27.05 -39.52 -11.05
C SER A 81 -26.49 -38.09 -10.84
N ILE A 82 -27.24 -37.24 -10.16
CA ILE A 82 -26.96 -35.86 -9.80
C ILE A 82 -26.68 -35.83 -8.29
N ALA A 83 -25.39 -35.81 -7.97
CA ALA A 83 -24.75 -35.61 -6.66
C ALA A 83 -24.83 -36.76 -5.63
N ASN A 84 -23.65 -37.32 -5.33
CA ASN A 84 -23.36 -38.06 -4.10
C ASN A 84 -23.46 -37.18 -2.82
N SER A 85 -23.66 -35.86 -2.94
CA SER A 85 -23.70 -34.95 -1.78
C SER A 85 -24.77 -33.86 -1.92
N LYS A 86 -25.90 -34.06 -1.23
CA LYS A 86 -26.95 -33.04 -0.99
C LYS A 86 -26.42 -31.72 -0.41
N VAL A 87 -25.17 -31.69 0.06
CA VAL A 87 -24.51 -30.52 0.65
C VAL A 87 -24.16 -29.46 -0.41
N LYS A 88 -23.93 -29.85 -1.68
CA LYS A 88 -23.51 -28.92 -2.75
C LYS A 88 -24.66 -28.27 -3.54
N HIS A 89 -25.90 -28.74 -3.40
CA HIS A 89 -27.03 -28.25 -4.21
C HIS A 89 -27.28 -26.73 -4.09
N CYS A 90 -27.11 -26.14 -2.90
CA CYS A 90 -27.20 -24.69 -2.76
C CYS A 90 -26.09 -23.95 -3.50
N ILE A 91 -24.85 -24.47 -3.49
CA ILE A 91 -23.74 -23.88 -4.25
C ILE A 91 -24.06 -23.90 -5.74
N TYR A 92 -24.53 -25.05 -6.25
CA TYR A 92 -24.85 -25.19 -7.67
C TYR A 92 -26.03 -24.30 -8.08
N LEU A 93 -27.03 -24.12 -7.22
CA LEU A 93 -28.14 -23.20 -7.46
C LEU A 93 -27.67 -21.73 -7.48
N LYS A 94 -26.77 -21.33 -6.58
CA LYS A 94 -26.16 -19.99 -6.57
C LYS A 94 -25.30 -19.77 -7.82
N TYR A 95 -24.48 -20.75 -8.18
CA TYR A 95 -23.71 -20.76 -9.43
C TYR A 95 -24.61 -20.51 -10.64
N TRP A 96 -25.72 -21.27 -10.75
CA TRP A 96 -26.69 -21.11 -11.83
C TRP A 96 -27.31 -19.70 -11.85
N LEU A 97 -27.67 -19.15 -10.69
CA LEU A 97 -28.19 -17.78 -10.60
C LEU A 97 -27.17 -16.76 -11.13
N TYR A 98 -25.91 -16.87 -10.73
CA TYR A 98 -24.85 -15.96 -11.19
C TYR A 98 -24.63 -16.07 -12.70
N ASP A 99 -24.73 -17.27 -13.27
CA ASP A 99 -24.67 -17.48 -14.72
C ASP A 99 -25.87 -16.82 -15.44
N LYS A 100 -27.07 -16.90 -14.87
CA LYS A 100 -28.26 -16.23 -15.42
C LYS A 100 -28.15 -14.70 -15.41
N LEU A 101 -27.50 -14.11 -14.41
CA LEU A 101 -27.21 -12.67 -14.41
C LEU A 101 -26.33 -12.27 -15.62
N ILE A 102 -25.35 -13.11 -16.00
CA ILE A 102 -24.49 -12.90 -17.17
C ILE A 102 -25.27 -13.07 -18.47
N ILE A 103 -26.06 -14.14 -18.56
CA ILE A 103 -26.81 -14.50 -19.78
C ILE A 103 -27.81 -13.39 -20.13
N ASN A 104 -28.57 -12.91 -19.13
CA ASN A 104 -29.57 -11.86 -19.31
C ASN A 104 -28.96 -10.47 -19.56
N GLY A 105 -27.64 -10.30 -19.33
CA GLY A 105 -26.96 -9.02 -19.58
C GLY A 105 -27.29 -7.92 -18.57
N PHE A 106 -27.71 -8.29 -17.35
CA PHE A 106 -28.04 -7.35 -16.29
C PHE A 106 -26.83 -6.49 -15.89
N ASN A 107 -27.08 -5.20 -15.65
CA ASN A 107 -26.08 -4.24 -15.19
C ASN A 107 -26.00 -4.21 -13.65
N GLU A 108 -25.13 -3.36 -13.07
CA GLU A 108 -24.92 -3.28 -11.63
C GLU A 108 -26.19 -2.86 -10.87
N TYR A 109 -27.00 -1.98 -11.43
CA TYR A 109 -28.25 -1.51 -10.83
C TYR A 109 -29.28 -2.65 -10.77
N ASP A 110 -29.43 -3.38 -11.89
CA ASP A 110 -30.34 -4.54 -12.00
C ASP A 110 -29.97 -5.63 -11.00
N ALA A 111 -28.68 -5.95 -10.90
CA ALA A 111 -28.17 -6.95 -9.96
C ALA A 111 -28.42 -6.55 -8.51
N ASN A 112 -28.20 -5.28 -8.16
CA ASN A 112 -28.50 -4.75 -6.83
C ASN A 112 -29.99 -4.87 -6.48
N MET A 113 -30.88 -4.55 -7.42
CA MET A 113 -32.33 -4.74 -7.25
C MET A 113 -32.69 -6.21 -7.01
N ILE A 114 -32.12 -7.12 -7.80
CA ILE A 114 -32.33 -8.57 -7.65
C ILE A 114 -31.90 -9.03 -6.26
N PHE A 115 -30.68 -8.69 -5.83
CA PHE A 115 -30.17 -9.12 -4.52
C PHE A 115 -30.89 -8.45 -3.35
N ASP A 116 -31.34 -7.20 -3.47
CA ASP A 116 -32.16 -6.54 -2.46
C ASP A 116 -33.53 -7.21 -2.33
N PHE A 117 -34.14 -7.59 -3.46
CA PHE A 117 -35.38 -8.36 -3.46
C PHE A 117 -35.19 -9.73 -2.79
N LEU A 118 -34.11 -10.45 -3.12
CA LEU A 118 -33.75 -11.73 -2.49
C LEU A 118 -33.53 -11.57 -0.98
N LYS A 119 -32.87 -10.49 -0.56
CA LYS A 119 -32.55 -10.21 0.84
C LYS A 119 -33.77 -9.83 1.65
N LYS A 120 -34.67 -9.02 1.09
CA LYS A 120 -35.91 -8.57 1.74
C LYS A 120 -36.90 -9.72 1.90
N ASN A 121 -36.97 -10.63 0.93
CA ASN A 121 -37.95 -11.71 0.90
C ASN A 121 -37.30 -13.09 1.22
N LYS A 122 -36.38 -13.14 2.19
CA LYS A 122 -35.73 -14.41 2.60
C LYS A 122 -36.68 -15.42 3.23
N ASN A 123 -37.82 -14.98 3.76
CA ASN A 123 -38.82 -15.80 4.45
C ASN A 123 -40.15 -15.73 3.70
N GLY A 124 -40.49 -16.74 2.89
CA GLY A 124 -41.80 -16.82 2.22
C GLY A 124 -41.78 -17.45 0.83
N TYR A 125 -42.61 -16.92 -0.08
CA TYR A 125 -42.82 -17.43 -1.45
C TYR A 125 -41.55 -17.48 -2.30
N THR A 126 -40.54 -16.69 -1.93
CA THR A 126 -39.28 -16.49 -2.64
C THR A 126 -38.10 -17.19 -1.99
N THR A 127 -38.33 -17.99 -0.94
CA THR A 127 -37.27 -18.75 -0.29
C THR A 127 -36.86 -19.94 -1.17
N ALA A 128 -35.61 -19.96 -1.61
CA ALA A 128 -35.07 -21.11 -2.31
C ALA A 128 -34.82 -22.26 -1.32
N VAL A 129 -35.64 -23.30 -1.40
CA VAL A 129 -35.45 -24.55 -0.65
C VAL A 129 -35.10 -25.64 -1.64
N ILE A 130 -33.96 -26.29 -1.44
CA ILE A 130 -33.53 -27.42 -2.27
C ILE A 130 -33.05 -28.56 -1.40
N SER A 131 -33.52 -29.77 -1.69
CA SER A 131 -33.19 -30.99 -0.92
C SER A 131 -33.41 -30.84 0.59
N GLY A 132 -34.48 -30.15 0.98
CA GLY A 132 -34.85 -29.92 2.38
C GLY A 132 -34.01 -28.89 3.12
N LYS A 133 -33.15 -28.12 2.43
CA LYS A 133 -32.36 -27.03 3.01
C LYS A 133 -32.67 -25.69 2.35
N THR A 134 -32.76 -24.65 3.16
CA THR A 134 -32.84 -23.26 2.69
C THR A 134 -31.48 -22.80 2.19
N CYS A 135 -31.44 -22.22 0.98
CA CYS A 135 -30.22 -21.62 0.43
C CYS A 135 -30.17 -20.12 0.76
N ASN A 136 -29.07 -19.68 1.35
CA ASN A 136 -28.88 -18.28 1.70
C ASN A 136 -28.26 -17.51 0.54
N PHE A 137 -28.92 -16.44 0.08
CA PHE A 137 -28.34 -15.49 -0.87
C PHE A 137 -27.86 -14.25 -0.13
N TYR A 138 -26.59 -13.91 -0.32
CA TYR A 138 -25.98 -12.67 0.18
C TYR A 138 -26.07 -11.58 -0.89
N LYS A 139 -26.10 -10.32 -0.47
CA LYS A 139 -26.16 -9.18 -1.39
C LYS A 139 -24.76 -8.93 -1.97
N LEU A 140 -24.51 -9.50 -3.13
CA LEU A 140 -23.24 -9.33 -3.85
C LEU A 140 -23.36 -8.19 -4.85
N SER A 141 -22.30 -7.40 -5.01
CA SER A 141 -22.18 -6.54 -6.20
C SER A 141 -22.14 -7.41 -7.47
N LEU A 142 -22.43 -6.83 -8.63
CA LEU A 142 -22.32 -7.58 -9.88
C LEU A 142 -20.89 -8.08 -10.09
N LYS A 143 -19.89 -7.26 -9.75
CA LYS A 143 -18.48 -7.66 -9.75
C LYS A 143 -18.24 -8.87 -8.84
N ASP A 144 -18.71 -8.82 -7.59
CA ASP A 144 -18.55 -9.90 -6.61
C ASP A 144 -19.19 -11.20 -7.09
N SER A 145 -20.38 -11.14 -7.69
CA SER A 145 -21.06 -12.31 -8.25
C SER A 145 -20.22 -13.00 -9.33
N TYR A 146 -19.52 -12.23 -10.17
CA TYR A 146 -18.63 -12.79 -11.19
C TYR A 146 -17.34 -13.34 -10.60
N ASP A 147 -16.80 -12.70 -9.57
CA ASP A 147 -15.58 -13.17 -8.92
C ASP A 147 -15.86 -14.47 -8.15
N ILE A 148 -17.02 -14.60 -7.49
CA ILE A 148 -17.49 -15.86 -6.91
C ILE A 148 -17.73 -16.93 -8.00
N LYS A 149 -18.36 -16.59 -9.12
CA LYS A 149 -18.55 -17.55 -10.22
C LYS A 149 -17.22 -18.06 -10.77
N LYS A 150 -16.25 -17.19 -11.06
CA LYS A 150 -14.91 -17.60 -11.54
C LYS A 150 -14.21 -18.51 -10.54
N LEU A 151 -14.36 -18.21 -9.25
CA LEU A 151 -13.85 -19.04 -8.17
C LEU A 151 -14.49 -20.44 -8.22
N TYR A 152 -15.82 -20.51 -8.36
CA TYR A 152 -16.56 -21.78 -8.53
C TYR A 152 -16.13 -22.54 -9.80
N ASP A 153 -15.89 -21.84 -10.91
CA ASP A 153 -15.40 -22.46 -12.14
C ASP A 153 -14.05 -23.14 -11.90
N TYR A 154 -13.09 -22.47 -11.28
CA TYR A 154 -11.82 -23.11 -10.95
C TYR A 154 -12.01 -24.28 -9.97
N SER A 155 -12.81 -24.07 -8.93
CA SER A 155 -12.85 -24.97 -7.79
C SER A 155 -13.68 -26.23 -8.02
N GLU A 156 -14.76 -26.17 -8.81
CA GLU A 156 -15.61 -27.32 -9.14
C GLU A 156 -15.21 -27.99 -10.46
N LEU A 157 -14.56 -27.30 -11.41
CA LEU A 157 -14.15 -27.92 -12.68
C LEU A 157 -12.70 -28.44 -12.64
N LEU A 158 -11.76 -27.72 -12.02
CA LEU A 158 -10.33 -28.02 -12.20
C LEU A 158 -9.63 -28.60 -10.99
N TYR A 159 -10.02 -28.23 -9.78
CA TYR A 159 -9.22 -28.54 -8.59
C TYR A 159 -8.88 -30.04 -8.41
N ASP A 160 -9.85 -30.91 -8.65
CA ASP A 160 -9.67 -32.38 -8.59
C ASP A 160 -9.40 -33.00 -9.97
N ALA A 161 -9.30 -32.19 -11.02
CA ALA A 161 -9.13 -32.65 -12.40
C ALA A 161 -7.73 -33.25 -12.65
N ASP A 162 -7.63 -34.13 -13.65
CA ASP A 162 -6.36 -34.68 -14.11
C ASP A 162 -5.44 -33.59 -14.68
N ILE A 163 -4.12 -33.78 -14.58
CA ILE A 163 -3.15 -32.80 -15.10
C ILE A 163 -3.31 -32.55 -16.61
N LYS A 164 -3.75 -33.54 -17.39
CA LYS A 164 -4.00 -33.39 -18.82
C LYS A 164 -5.03 -32.30 -19.13
N ILE A 165 -6.01 -32.12 -18.23
CA ILE A 165 -7.01 -31.05 -18.36
C ILE A 165 -6.38 -29.67 -18.18
N TYR A 166 -5.42 -29.55 -17.24
CA TYR A 166 -4.67 -28.31 -17.06
C TYR A 166 -3.82 -27.98 -18.29
N ASP A 167 -3.18 -28.99 -18.88
CA ASP A 167 -2.39 -28.82 -20.11
C ASP A 167 -3.26 -28.35 -21.28
N ASP A 168 -4.44 -28.95 -21.45
CA ASP A 168 -5.39 -28.56 -22.49
C ASP A 168 -5.91 -27.13 -22.32
N ILE A 169 -6.17 -26.71 -21.07
CA ILE A 169 -6.58 -25.34 -20.75
C ILE A 169 -5.44 -24.35 -20.97
N ALA A 170 -4.21 -24.75 -20.66
CA ALA A 170 -3.05 -23.89 -20.77
C ALA A 170 -2.68 -23.52 -22.21
N LYS A 171 -3.10 -24.32 -23.20
CA LYS A 171 -2.89 -24.05 -24.64
C LYS A 171 -3.50 -22.74 -25.11
N GLU A 172 -4.62 -22.31 -24.52
CA GLU A 172 -5.34 -21.11 -24.93
C GLU A 172 -5.31 -20.02 -23.85
N ASN A 173 -4.61 -18.92 -24.16
CA ASN A 173 -4.36 -17.84 -23.20
C ASN A 173 -5.64 -17.27 -22.57
N LYS A 174 -6.75 -17.23 -23.31
CA LYS A 174 -8.06 -16.76 -22.83
C LYS A 174 -8.58 -17.61 -21.65
N TYR A 175 -8.65 -18.93 -21.81
CA TYR A 175 -9.15 -19.84 -20.78
C TYR A 175 -8.15 -20.01 -19.65
N ARG A 176 -6.85 -20.10 -19.99
CA ARG A 176 -5.77 -20.11 -19.00
C ARG A 176 -5.83 -18.90 -18.06
N THR A 177 -5.99 -17.70 -18.61
CA THR A 177 -6.14 -16.46 -17.82
C THR A 177 -7.41 -16.49 -16.97
N TYR A 178 -8.52 -16.99 -17.52
CA TYR A 178 -9.79 -17.10 -16.80
C TYR A 178 -9.68 -17.99 -15.56
N PHE A 179 -9.18 -19.21 -15.73
CA PHE A 179 -9.05 -20.17 -14.62
C PHE A 179 -7.94 -19.79 -13.64
N LYS A 180 -6.85 -19.15 -14.12
CA LYS A 180 -5.84 -18.55 -13.24
C LYS A 180 -6.46 -17.48 -12.33
N ASN A 181 -7.29 -16.60 -12.88
CA ASN A 181 -7.98 -15.60 -12.06
C ASN A 181 -8.91 -16.26 -11.02
N GLY A 182 -9.57 -17.37 -11.36
CA GLY A 182 -10.36 -18.16 -10.42
C GLY A 182 -9.53 -18.74 -9.26
N LEU A 183 -8.34 -19.29 -9.57
CA LEU A 183 -7.36 -19.75 -8.58
C LEU A 183 -6.87 -18.60 -7.67
N ASP A 184 -6.51 -17.47 -8.26
CA ASP A 184 -6.02 -16.29 -7.53
C ASP A 184 -7.12 -15.73 -6.60
N LEU A 185 -8.37 -15.70 -7.06
CA LEU A 185 -9.54 -15.34 -6.25
C LEU A 185 -9.75 -16.34 -5.12
N TYR A 186 -9.70 -17.65 -5.40
CA TYR A 186 -9.84 -18.66 -4.35
C TYR A 186 -8.78 -18.51 -3.25
N SER A 187 -7.53 -18.28 -3.65
CA SER A 187 -6.40 -18.13 -2.73
C SER A 187 -6.46 -16.84 -1.93
N SER A 188 -6.73 -15.71 -2.59
CA SER A 188 -6.84 -14.40 -1.92
C SER A 188 -8.05 -14.32 -1.00
N SER A 189 -9.19 -14.92 -1.38
CA SER A 189 -10.39 -14.92 -0.54
C SER A 189 -10.21 -15.71 0.76
N LYS A 190 -9.37 -16.76 0.79
CA LYS A 190 -8.99 -17.42 2.06
C LYS A 190 -8.34 -16.44 3.05
N VAL A 191 -7.52 -15.52 2.53
CA VAL A 191 -6.79 -14.55 3.34
C VAL A 191 -7.69 -13.38 3.72
N ILE A 192 -8.36 -12.78 2.73
CA ILE A 192 -9.19 -11.58 2.90
C ILE A 192 -10.41 -11.86 3.79
N CYS A 193 -10.98 -13.06 3.70
CA CYS A 193 -12.16 -13.44 4.45
C CYS A 193 -11.85 -14.07 5.82
N PHE A 194 -10.59 -14.08 6.23
CA PHE A 194 -10.20 -14.44 7.59
C PHE A 194 -10.61 -13.33 8.57
N GLY A 195 -11.68 -13.56 9.32
CA GLY A 195 -12.22 -12.61 10.31
C GLY A 195 -13.10 -11.49 9.75
N ASN A 196 -13.21 -11.34 8.43
CA ASN A 196 -14.12 -10.39 7.78
C ASN A 196 -15.52 -11.00 7.57
N GLN A 197 -16.56 -10.18 7.75
CA GLN A 197 -17.97 -10.58 7.65
C GLN A 197 -18.77 -9.73 6.66
N ASN A 198 -18.16 -9.22 5.59
CA ASN A 198 -18.93 -8.65 4.49
C ASN A 198 -19.68 -9.73 3.67
N GLU A 199 -20.65 -9.33 2.85
CA GLU A 199 -21.49 -10.26 2.08
C GLU A 199 -20.69 -11.19 1.16
N TYR A 200 -19.64 -10.68 0.50
CA TYR A 200 -18.72 -11.49 -0.32
C TYR A 200 -18.07 -12.61 0.51
N CYS A 201 -17.53 -12.26 1.68
CA CYS A 201 -16.86 -13.21 2.55
C CYS A 201 -17.82 -14.20 3.20
N HIS A 202 -19.08 -13.84 3.43
CA HIS A 202 -20.07 -14.81 3.85
C HIS A 202 -20.33 -15.88 2.79
N GLU A 203 -20.49 -15.48 1.53
CA GLU A 203 -20.66 -16.42 0.40
C GLU A 203 -19.44 -17.35 0.27
N PHE A 204 -18.23 -16.77 0.24
CA PHE A 204 -17.00 -17.54 0.14
C PHE A 204 -16.79 -18.48 1.33
N ASN A 205 -17.01 -18.02 2.57
CA ASN A 205 -16.80 -18.84 3.77
C ASN A 205 -17.80 -19.99 3.85
N GLU A 206 -19.04 -19.80 3.40
CA GLU A 206 -20.03 -20.87 3.29
C GLU A 206 -19.57 -21.95 2.29
N TYR A 207 -19.10 -21.53 1.12
CA TYR A 207 -18.51 -22.40 0.11
C TYR A 207 -17.28 -23.17 0.64
N ALA A 208 -16.32 -22.46 1.21
CA ALA A 208 -15.07 -23.02 1.72
C ALA A 208 -15.31 -24.07 2.82
N LYS A 209 -16.29 -23.86 3.70
CA LYS A 209 -16.68 -24.82 4.76
C LYS A 209 -17.21 -26.12 4.18
N ILE A 210 -18.02 -26.06 3.13
CA ILE A 210 -18.56 -27.26 2.47
C ILE A 210 -17.43 -28.05 1.84
N ARG A 211 -16.54 -27.37 1.12
CA ARG A 211 -15.42 -27.98 0.41
C ARG A 211 -14.35 -28.59 1.32
N ASN A 212 -14.01 -27.91 2.42
CA ASN A 212 -12.98 -28.38 3.34
C ASN A 212 -13.36 -29.68 4.08
N LYS A 213 -14.64 -30.06 4.11
CA LYS A 213 -15.08 -31.35 4.70
C LYS A 213 -14.68 -32.56 3.87
N ASP A 214 -14.44 -32.39 2.56
CA ASP A 214 -14.16 -33.48 1.62
C ASP A 214 -12.64 -33.65 1.35
N GLN A 215 -11.76 -32.91 2.02
CA GLN A 215 -10.33 -32.88 1.70
C GLN A 215 -9.54 -34.07 2.27
N THR A 216 -9.08 -34.94 1.37
CA THR A 216 -7.76 -35.57 1.49
C THR A 216 -6.78 -34.72 0.69
N LYS A 217 -5.94 -33.91 1.37
CA LYS A 217 -4.90 -33.11 0.71
C LYS A 217 -4.00 -34.03 -0.12
N THR A 218 -3.93 -33.83 -1.43
CA THR A 218 -2.90 -34.45 -2.28
C THR A 218 -1.75 -33.47 -2.48
N ASP A 219 -0.52 -33.94 -2.29
CA ASP A 219 0.70 -33.13 -2.34
C ASP A 219 1.00 -32.53 -3.73
N LEU A 220 0.37 -33.04 -4.80
CA LEU A 220 0.57 -32.58 -6.20
C LEU A 220 -0.33 -31.40 -6.63
N LEU A 221 -1.24 -30.92 -5.78
CA LEU A 221 -2.11 -29.81 -6.15
C LEU A 221 -1.29 -28.54 -6.51
N SER A 222 -0.12 -28.38 -5.88
CA SER A 222 0.77 -27.24 -6.13
C SER A 222 1.34 -27.20 -7.55
N CYS A 223 1.54 -28.33 -8.24
CA CYS A 223 2.04 -28.32 -9.62
C CYS A 223 0.96 -27.95 -10.63
N LYS A 224 -0.26 -28.46 -10.43
CA LYS A 224 -1.43 -28.19 -11.30
C LYS A 224 -1.73 -26.69 -11.37
N GLU A 225 -1.76 -26.04 -10.21
CA GLU A 225 -1.93 -24.58 -10.09
C GLU A 225 -0.85 -23.81 -10.86
N LYS A 226 0.38 -24.33 -10.91
CA LYS A 226 1.48 -23.67 -11.61
C LYS A 226 1.34 -23.71 -13.12
N VAL A 227 0.75 -24.76 -13.69
CA VAL A 227 0.47 -24.85 -15.14
C VAL A 227 -0.45 -23.71 -15.59
N LEU A 228 -1.44 -23.32 -14.77
CA LEU A 228 -2.24 -22.12 -15.05
C LEU A 228 -1.41 -20.84 -14.92
N SER A 229 -0.50 -20.80 -13.95
CA SER A 229 0.32 -19.61 -13.65
C SER A 229 1.48 -19.38 -14.64
N SER A 230 1.99 -20.43 -15.31
CA SER A 230 3.18 -20.42 -16.17
C SER A 230 2.93 -19.63 -17.44
N LEU A 231 3.23 -18.33 -17.45
CA LEU A 231 3.09 -17.43 -18.60
C LEU A 231 3.55 -18.12 -19.89
N ASN A 232 2.81 -17.95 -20.99
CA ASN A 232 3.30 -18.26 -22.32
C ASN A 232 4.49 -17.32 -22.53
N LYS A 233 5.67 -17.76 -22.14
CA LYS A 233 6.91 -17.30 -22.74
C LYS A 233 7.07 -18.08 -24.05
N ASN A 234 6.14 -17.86 -24.97
CA ASN A 234 6.61 -17.66 -26.33
C ASN A 234 7.30 -16.29 -26.24
N ASP A 235 8.61 -16.27 -26.48
CA ASP A 235 9.49 -15.10 -26.37
C ASP A 235 9.95 -14.74 -24.96
N THR A 236 10.75 -15.63 -24.37
CA THR A 236 12.13 -15.20 -24.15
C THR A 236 12.97 -16.26 -24.83
N SER A 237 13.36 -16.00 -26.07
CA SER A 237 14.62 -16.57 -26.53
C SER A 237 15.62 -16.30 -25.41
N VAL A 238 16.07 -17.37 -24.76
CA VAL A 238 17.41 -17.33 -24.21
C VAL A 238 18.24 -16.79 -25.36
N THR A 239 18.83 -15.61 -25.18
CA THR A 239 19.71 -15.00 -26.18
C THR A 239 20.59 -16.12 -26.72
N GLU A 240 20.45 -16.39 -28.03
CA GLU A 240 21.03 -17.55 -28.72
C GLU A 240 22.57 -17.60 -28.66
N GLU A 241 23.22 -16.69 -27.95
CA GLU A 241 24.67 -16.58 -27.86
C GLU A 241 25.33 -17.33 -26.68
N SER A 242 24.64 -18.21 -25.95
CA SER A 242 25.35 -19.05 -24.95
C SER A 242 24.94 -20.51 -24.79
N ILE A 243 23.94 -21.02 -25.52
CA ILE A 243 23.66 -22.47 -25.51
C ILE A 243 24.44 -23.15 -26.65
N LYS A 244 25.74 -23.39 -26.43
CA LYS A 244 26.35 -24.55 -27.07
C LYS A 244 25.74 -25.80 -26.42
N LYS A 245 25.13 -26.64 -27.26
CA LYS A 245 24.52 -27.94 -26.94
C LYS A 245 25.14 -28.65 -25.72
N GLY A 246 24.33 -28.90 -24.70
CA GLY A 246 24.46 -30.06 -23.80
C GLY A 246 25.37 -29.95 -22.57
N GLU A 247 26.05 -28.83 -22.32
CA GLU A 247 26.85 -28.67 -21.10
C GLU A 247 26.19 -27.73 -20.09
N ILE A 248 25.71 -28.30 -18.97
CA ILE A 248 25.27 -27.51 -17.81
C ILE A 248 26.51 -26.77 -17.25
N PRO A 249 26.50 -25.43 -17.15
CA PRO A 249 27.64 -24.66 -16.62
C PRO A 249 28.05 -25.14 -15.22
N SER A 250 29.32 -24.97 -14.84
CA SER A 250 29.84 -25.39 -13.51
C SER A 250 29.09 -24.71 -12.34
N TYR A 251 28.95 -23.39 -12.38
CA TYR A 251 27.99 -22.62 -11.60
C TYR A 251 27.87 -21.26 -12.29
N THR A 252 26.77 -20.55 -12.02
CA THR A 252 26.57 -19.23 -12.61
C THR A 252 26.52 -18.16 -11.54
N LEU A 253 27.65 -17.50 -11.32
CA LEU A 253 27.68 -16.21 -10.63
C LEU A 253 27.04 -15.15 -11.53
N ASP A 254 26.33 -14.20 -10.93
CA ASP A 254 25.81 -13.04 -11.65
C ASP A 254 26.93 -12.37 -12.48
N LEU A 255 26.66 -12.10 -13.76
CA LEU A 255 27.68 -11.62 -14.71
C LEU A 255 28.29 -10.28 -14.25
N HIS A 256 27.46 -9.38 -13.72
CA HIS A 256 27.89 -8.07 -13.26
C HIS A 256 28.78 -8.20 -12.02
N LEU A 257 28.38 -9.05 -11.06
CA LEU A 257 29.23 -9.38 -9.90
C LEU A 257 30.55 -10.01 -10.33
N LYS A 258 30.52 -10.96 -11.27
CA LYS A 258 31.73 -11.64 -11.76
C LYS A 258 32.71 -10.68 -12.41
N GLU A 259 32.22 -9.71 -13.17
CA GLU A 259 33.07 -8.67 -13.78
C GLU A 259 33.70 -7.76 -12.72
N LEU A 260 32.93 -7.34 -11.71
CA LEU A 260 33.44 -6.52 -10.60
C LEU A 260 34.56 -7.24 -9.84
N LEU A 261 34.35 -8.50 -9.47
CA LEU A 261 35.31 -9.29 -8.70
C LEU A 261 36.60 -9.55 -9.49
N LYS A 262 36.49 -9.79 -10.81
CA LYS A 262 37.65 -9.94 -11.70
C LYS A 262 38.49 -8.67 -11.78
N LYS A 263 37.85 -7.50 -11.91
CA LYS A 263 38.54 -6.20 -12.00
C LYS A 263 39.41 -5.93 -10.76
N ASP A 264 38.90 -6.27 -9.58
CA ASP A 264 39.62 -6.08 -8.31
C ASP A 264 40.54 -7.24 -7.92
N GLN A 265 40.75 -8.22 -8.82
CA GLN A 265 41.54 -9.42 -8.55
C GLN A 265 41.10 -10.14 -7.26
N ILE A 266 39.81 -10.05 -6.92
CA ILE A 266 39.22 -10.81 -5.83
C ILE A 266 39.08 -12.23 -6.34
N ASP A 267 40.12 -13.00 -6.10
CA ASP A 267 40.21 -14.41 -6.45
C ASP A 267 38.99 -15.15 -5.86
N ASP A 268 38.36 -16.05 -6.64
CA ASP A 268 37.11 -16.77 -6.35
C ASP A 268 37.28 -17.83 -5.22
N LYS A 269 38.02 -17.47 -4.17
CA LYS A 269 38.46 -18.31 -3.04
C LYS A 269 37.42 -18.45 -1.93
N LEU A 270 36.22 -17.87 -2.11
CA LEU A 270 35.14 -18.07 -1.14
C LEU A 270 34.80 -19.57 -1.05
N PRO A 271 34.54 -20.07 0.17
CA PRO A 271 34.26 -21.49 0.35
C PRO A 271 33.11 -22.06 -0.50
N ILE A 272 32.15 -21.22 -0.86
CA ILE A 272 31.02 -21.58 -1.72
C ILE A 272 31.47 -22.10 -3.11
N HIS A 273 32.51 -21.53 -3.72
CA HIS A 273 32.90 -21.86 -5.09
C HIS A 273 33.67 -23.16 -5.20
N LYS A 274 34.61 -23.37 -4.28
CA LYS A 274 35.31 -24.65 -4.17
C LYS A 274 34.32 -25.77 -3.92
N TYR A 275 33.31 -25.50 -3.09
CA TYR A 275 32.24 -26.45 -2.85
C TYR A 275 31.37 -26.71 -4.10
N TYR A 276 31.01 -25.67 -4.84
CA TYR A 276 30.26 -25.81 -6.11
C TYR A 276 31.04 -26.58 -7.17
N GLU A 277 32.35 -26.39 -7.26
CA GLU A 277 33.23 -27.16 -8.14
C GLU A 277 33.23 -28.65 -7.75
N LEU A 278 33.35 -28.94 -6.44
CA LEU A 278 33.27 -30.31 -5.91
C LEU A 278 31.94 -30.99 -6.26
N LEU A 279 30.82 -30.29 -6.07
CA LEU A 279 29.48 -30.79 -6.42
C LEU A 279 29.33 -31.04 -7.93
N THR A 280 29.84 -30.11 -8.75
CA THR A 280 29.80 -30.21 -10.21
C THR A 280 30.63 -31.38 -10.74
N ASN A 281 31.81 -31.62 -10.17
CA ASN A 281 32.65 -32.74 -10.56
C ASN A 281 31.95 -34.07 -10.26
N LYS A 282 31.32 -34.20 -9.08
CA LYS A 282 30.51 -35.39 -8.73
C LYS A 282 29.32 -35.59 -9.68
N HIS A 283 28.64 -34.51 -10.05
CA HIS A 283 27.56 -34.55 -11.03
C HIS A 283 28.03 -35.06 -12.40
N LYS A 284 29.16 -34.57 -12.92
CA LYS A 284 29.72 -35.01 -14.22
C LYS A 284 30.08 -36.50 -14.24
N THR A 285 30.51 -37.05 -13.11
CA THR A 285 30.92 -38.46 -13.00
C THR A 285 29.76 -39.45 -12.86
N ASN A 286 28.52 -38.99 -12.65
CA ASN A 286 27.39 -39.89 -12.42
C ASN A 286 26.52 -40.10 -13.68
N ASN A 287 26.39 -41.37 -14.08
CA ASN A 287 25.55 -41.79 -15.21
C ASN A 287 24.34 -42.64 -14.78
N ARG A 288 24.08 -42.79 -13.47
CA ARG A 288 22.95 -43.60 -12.98
C ARG A 288 21.62 -42.87 -13.17
N ASN A 289 20.62 -43.58 -13.69
CA ASN A 289 19.25 -43.08 -13.73
C ASN A 289 18.69 -42.99 -12.28
N GLY A 290 18.33 -41.80 -11.83
CA GLY A 290 17.78 -41.57 -10.50
C GLY A 290 16.31 -41.99 -10.34
N CYS A 291 15.62 -42.28 -11.44
CA CYS A 291 14.17 -42.48 -11.49
C CYS A 291 13.71 -43.95 -11.44
N ASP A 292 14.63 -44.92 -11.41
CA ASP A 292 14.30 -46.37 -11.49
C ASP A 292 13.71 -46.98 -10.20
N SER A 293 13.04 -46.20 -9.34
CA SER A 293 12.45 -46.75 -8.12
C SER A 293 11.11 -47.46 -8.41
N SER A 294 11.12 -48.80 -8.32
CA SER A 294 9.97 -49.71 -8.49
C SER A 294 8.82 -49.57 -7.47
N LYS A 295 8.85 -48.53 -6.63
CA LYS A 295 7.87 -48.30 -5.55
C LYS A 295 7.02 -47.03 -5.68
N ASN A 296 7.25 -46.19 -6.69
CA ASN A 296 6.63 -44.86 -6.73
C ASN A 296 5.46 -44.73 -7.70
N LYS A 297 4.37 -44.13 -7.21
CA LYS A 297 3.14 -43.80 -7.96
C LYS A 297 3.33 -42.59 -8.90
N HIS A 298 4.49 -41.92 -8.80
CA HIS A 298 4.84 -40.69 -9.51
C HIS A 298 6.11 -40.92 -10.34
N ILE A 299 6.04 -40.59 -11.63
CA ILE A 299 7.11 -40.82 -12.60
C ILE A 299 7.57 -39.45 -13.09
N ILE A 300 8.89 -39.22 -13.09
CA ILE A 300 9.50 -38.08 -13.79
C ILE A 300 9.74 -38.52 -15.22
N GLU A 301 9.15 -37.82 -16.19
CA GLU A 301 9.30 -38.17 -17.61
C GLU A 301 10.58 -37.59 -18.22
N ASN A 302 11.09 -36.50 -17.66
CA ASN A 302 12.26 -35.81 -18.17
C ASN A 302 13.59 -36.53 -17.83
N PRO A 303 14.38 -36.97 -18.83
CA PRO A 303 15.60 -37.74 -18.60
C PRO A 303 16.72 -36.93 -17.93
N ASP A 304 16.83 -35.63 -18.21
CA ASP A 304 17.85 -34.76 -17.61
C ASP A 304 17.57 -34.54 -16.12
N LEU A 305 16.29 -34.36 -15.75
CA LEU A 305 15.86 -34.25 -14.36
C LEU A 305 16.10 -35.57 -13.60
N CYS A 306 15.88 -36.71 -14.27
CA CYS A 306 16.19 -38.03 -13.73
C CYS A 306 17.70 -38.26 -13.50
N LYS A 307 18.54 -37.81 -14.43
CA LYS A 307 20.01 -37.86 -14.27
C LYS A 307 20.47 -36.95 -13.12
N LEU A 308 19.89 -35.75 -13.00
CA LEU A 308 20.16 -34.85 -11.89
C LEU A 308 19.74 -35.47 -10.55
N LEU A 309 18.59 -36.14 -10.47
CA LEU A 309 18.13 -36.83 -9.26
C LEU A 309 19.11 -37.95 -8.86
N GLY A 310 19.64 -38.70 -9.84
CA GLY A 310 20.68 -39.68 -9.60
C GLY A 310 21.94 -39.05 -8.98
N SER A 311 22.34 -37.89 -9.49
CA SER A 311 23.48 -37.11 -8.95
C SER A 311 23.24 -36.63 -7.54
N VAL A 312 22.05 -36.12 -7.23
CA VAL A 312 21.64 -35.73 -5.88
C VAL A 312 21.71 -36.91 -4.93
N LYS A 313 21.17 -38.07 -5.31
CA LYS A 313 21.23 -39.30 -4.50
C LYS A 313 22.68 -39.70 -4.20
N ASN A 314 23.56 -39.70 -5.20
CA ASN A 314 24.99 -40.03 -5.02
C ASN A 314 25.72 -39.04 -4.08
N ILE A 315 25.42 -37.74 -4.18
CA ILE A 315 25.97 -36.72 -3.27
C ILE A 315 25.51 -37.00 -1.82
N LEU A 316 24.23 -37.29 -1.62
CA LEU A 316 23.67 -37.60 -0.30
C LEU A 316 24.19 -38.92 0.28
N GLU A 317 24.50 -39.91 -0.57
CA GLU A 317 25.13 -41.16 -0.13
C GLU A 317 26.52 -40.95 0.45
N SER A 318 27.23 -39.93 -0.03
CA SER A 318 28.58 -39.62 0.43
C SER A 318 28.62 -38.52 1.50
N TRP A 319 27.47 -38.06 2.03
CA TRP A 319 27.34 -36.89 2.90
C TRP A 319 28.10 -37.01 4.25
N ASP A 320 28.43 -38.21 4.72
CA ASP A 320 29.18 -38.43 5.96
C ASP A 320 30.21 -39.57 5.74
N PRO A 321 31.50 -39.47 6.16
CA PRO A 321 32.19 -38.39 6.88
C PRO A 321 32.97 -37.39 6.01
N TYR A 322 32.90 -37.50 4.69
CA TYR A 322 33.73 -36.67 3.79
C TYR A 322 33.24 -35.22 3.62
N PHE A 323 31.95 -34.93 3.83
CA PHE A 323 31.43 -33.55 3.71
C PHE A 323 31.40 -32.79 5.02
N SER A 324 31.38 -33.47 6.17
CA SER A 324 31.22 -32.83 7.50
C SER A 324 32.42 -32.01 7.96
N SER A 325 33.54 -32.00 7.20
CA SER A 325 34.77 -31.27 7.54
C SER A 325 35.34 -30.40 6.39
N HIS A 326 34.65 -30.25 5.26
CA HIS A 326 35.17 -29.46 4.14
C HIS A 326 35.29 -27.97 4.53
N GLU A 327 36.50 -27.43 4.40
CA GLU A 327 36.84 -26.01 4.64
C GLU A 327 36.44 -25.42 6.01
N LYS A 328 36.30 -26.25 7.06
CA LYS A 328 35.86 -25.83 8.41
C LYS A 328 34.46 -25.21 8.45
N LEU A 329 33.63 -25.39 7.41
CA LEU A 329 32.24 -24.94 7.40
C LEU A 329 31.36 -25.91 8.20
N ASP A 330 30.34 -25.38 8.87
CA ASP A 330 29.35 -26.24 9.51
C ASP A 330 28.47 -26.97 8.47
N SER A 331 27.94 -28.13 8.86
CA SER A 331 27.14 -29.00 7.99
C SER A 331 25.86 -28.32 7.47
N ASN A 332 25.30 -27.34 8.18
CA ASN A 332 24.08 -26.64 7.77
C ASN A 332 24.39 -25.63 6.65
N LYS A 333 25.54 -24.95 6.72
CA LYS A 333 26.03 -24.04 5.68
C LYS A 333 26.32 -24.80 4.37
N LEU A 334 26.96 -25.97 4.46
CA LEU A 334 27.21 -26.84 3.29
C LEU A 334 25.90 -27.36 2.67
N CYS A 335 24.93 -27.75 3.50
CA CYS A 335 23.60 -28.13 3.01
C CYS A 335 22.87 -26.96 2.33
N THR A 336 23.02 -25.75 2.87
CA THR A 336 22.49 -24.53 2.25
C THR A 336 23.10 -24.30 0.87
N TYR A 337 24.43 -24.37 0.75
CA TYR A 337 25.12 -24.25 -0.54
C TYR A 337 24.69 -25.34 -1.52
N PHE A 338 24.51 -26.58 -1.06
CA PHE A 338 24.04 -27.66 -1.93
C PHE A 338 22.64 -27.37 -2.51
N ASN A 339 21.72 -26.84 -1.70
CA ASN A 339 20.39 -26.45 -2.18
C ASN A 339 20.46 -25.35 -3.26
N TYR A 340 21.26 -24.29 -3.05
CA TYR A 340 21.40 -23.20 -4.04
C TYR A 340 22.17 -23.63 -5.29
N TRP A 341 23.16 -24.50 -5.17
CA TRP A 341 23.79 -25.15 -6.32
C TRP A 341 22.74 -25.90 -7.15
N LEU A 342 21.85 -26.64 -6.49
CA LEU A 342 20.80 -27.36 -7.20
C LEU A 342 19.78 -26.42 -7.86
N TYR A 343 19.41 -25.31 -7.22
CA TYR A 343 18.59 -24.28 -7.85
C TYR A 343 19.22 -23.72 -9.12
N ASP A 344 20.55 -23.52 -9.12
CA ASP A 344 21.30 -23.11 -10.31
C ASP A 344 21.28 -24.17 -11.42
N LYS A 345 21.25 -25.47 -11.10
CA LYS A 345 21.10 -26.55 -12.09
C LYS A 345 19.69 -26.67 -12.65
N LEU A 346 18.69 -26.67 -11.78
CA LEU A 346 17.29 -26.88 -12.15
C LEU A 346 16.77 -25.81 -13.11
N ARG A 347 17.30 -24.57 -13.06
CA ARG A 347 16.90 -23.49 -13.96
C ARG A 347 17.25 -23.73 -15.44
N PHE A 348 18.17 -24.64 -15.73
CA PHE A 348 18.58 -25.00 -17.09
C PHE A 348 17.84 -26.23 -17.64
N ILE A 349 17.02 -26.89 -16.83
CA ILE A 349 16.24 -28.05 -17.23
C ILE A 349 14.83 -27.57 -17.58
N GLN A 350 14.40 -27.80 -18.82
CA GLN A 350 13.03 -27.56 -19.22
C GLN A 350 12.19 -28.80 -18.94
N SER A 351 11.38 -28.78 -17.88
CA SER A 351 10.52 -29.89 -17.47
C SER A 351 9.12 -29.40 -17.10
N HIS A 352 8.16 -30.32 -17.09
CA HIS A 352 6.81 -30.02 -16.65
C HIS A 352 6.81 -29.69 -15.13
N PRO A 353 6.00 -28.72 -14.63
CA PRO A 353 6.00 -28.35 -13.21
C PRO A 353 5.80 -29.54 -12.25
N CYS A 354 4.99 -30.53 -12.64
CA CYS A 354 4.76 -31.72 -11.82
C CYS A 354 5.97 -32.67 -11.77
N ASP A 355 6.86 -32.64 -12.76
CA ASP A 355 8.13 -33.38 -12.70
C ASP A 355 9.02 -32.82 -11.59
N PHE A 356 9.07 -31.49 -11.46
CA PHE A 356 9.83 -30.85 -10.39
C PHE A 356 9.22 -31.12 -9.01
N ASP A 357 7.90 -31.05 -8.84
CA ASP A 357 7.23 -31.45 -7.58
C ASP A 357 7.59 -32.91 -7.22
N THR A 358 7.57 -33.82 -8.20
CA THR A 358 7.99 -35.21 -8.01
C THR A 358 9.47 -35.32 -7.65
N PHE A 359 10.34 -34.56 -8.30
CA PHE A 359 11.78 -34.53 -8.01
C PHE A 359 12.08 -34.16 -6.54
N TYR A 360 11.45 -33.09 -6.04
CA TYR A 360 11.64 -32.67 -4.64
C TYR A 360 11.04 -33.66 -3.65
N PHE A 361 9.91 -34.29 -3.99
CA PHE A 361 9.33 -35.38 -3.21
C PHE A 361 10.31 -36.56 -3.09
N LEU A 362 10.83 -37.06 -4.21
CA LEU A 362 11.77 -38.19 -4.25
C LEU A 362 13.10 -37.89 -3.56
N TRP A 363 13.60 -36.66 -3.67
CA TRP A 363 14.78 -36.23 -2.90
C TRP A 363 14.48 -36.28 -1.41
N ASN A 364 13.38 -35.68 -0.95
CA ASN A 364 13.03 -35.69 0.48
C ASN A 364 12.86 -37.09 1.05
N GLU A 365 12.15 -37.96 0.32
CA GLU A 365 11.98 -39.36 0.71
C GLU A 365 13.34 -40.04 0.91
N PHE A 366 14.23 -39.93 -0.07
CA PHE A 366 15.58 -40.50 0.01
C PHE A 366 16.42 -39.93 1.15
N ALA A 367 16.37 -38.60 1.35
CA ALA A 367 17.10 -37.94 2.41
C ALA A 367 16.58 -38.37 3.80
N LEU A 368 15.27 -38.53 3.98
CA LEU A 368 14.66 -39.02 5.22
C LEU A 368 15.02 -40.48 5.52
N GLU A 369 15.16 -41.33 4.49
CA GLU A 369 15.67 -42.69 4.69
C GLU A 369 17.13 -42.69 5.18
N LYS A 370 17.95 -41.77 4.67
CA LYS A 370 19.36 -41.63 5.08
C LYS A 370 19.51 -40.97 6.45
N SER A 371 18.66 -40.01 6.80
CA SER A 371 18.73 -39.33 8.12
C SER A 371 18.55 -40.31 9.28
N LYS A 372 17.81 -41.40 9.08
CA LYS A 372 17.69 -42.50 10.05
C LYS A 372 19.02 -43.24 10.30
N LYS A 373 20.01 -43.10 9.41
CA LYS A 373 21.31 -43.78 9.43
C LYS A 373 22.49 -42.86 9.73
N GLY A 374 22.30 -41.54 9.79
CA GLY A 374 23.37 -40.54 10.01
C GLY A 374 22.94 -39.11 9.68
N LYS A 375 23.85 -38.14 9.75
CA LYS A 375 23.56 -36.75 9.32
C LYS A 375 23.45 -36.68 7.80
N THR A 376 22.48 -35.92 7.29
CA THR A 376 22.24 -35.74 5.85
C THR A 376 21.75 -34.34 5.56
N CYS A 377 21.71 -33.95 4.27
CA CYS A 377 21.10 -32.70 3.83
C CYS A 377 19.67 -32.92 3.35
N LEU A 378 18.75 -32.22 4.01
CA LEU A 378 17.38 -32.13 3.55
C LEU A 378 17.26 -31.04 2.49
N ASN A 379 16.33 -31.22 1.55
CA ASN A 379 15.99 -30.11 0.68
C ASN A 379 15.30 -29.02 1.49
N LYS A 380 15.43 -27.80 0.99
CA LYS A 380 14.60 -26.68 1.46
C LYS A 380 13.20 -26.83 0.91
N ASN A 381 12.22 -26.27 1.63
CA ASN A 381 10.82 -26.31 1.24
C ASN A 381 10.66 -25.84 -0.21
N TYR A 382 10.10 -26.72 -1.03
CA TYR A 382 9.84 -26.46 -2.43
C TYR A 382 8.38 -26.03 -2.60
N TYR A 383 8.20 -24.79 -3.08
CA TYR A 383 6.89 -24.19 -3.33
C TYR A 383 6.54 -24.17 -4.82
N GLY A 384 7.20 -25.02 -5.61
CA GLY A 384 7.35 -24.98 -7.05
C GLY A 384 7.83 -23.69 -7.67
N PHE A 385 9.15 -23.54 -7.62
CA PHE A 385 9.83 -22.40 -8.19
C PHE A 385 9.80 -22.46 -9.72
N ASN A 386 9.36 -21.38 -10.36
CA ASN A 386 9.61 -21.17 -11.78
C ASN A 386 11.08 -20.79 -12.03
N ILE A 387 11.52 -20.83 -13.30
CA ILE A 387 12.91 -20.55 -13.70
C ILE A 387 13.38 -19.17 -13.18
N GLN A 388 12.54 -18.13 -13.30
CA GLN A 388 12.89 -16.78 -12.84
C GLN A 388 12.99 -16.70 -11.31
N GLN A 389 12.15 -17.45 -10.58
CA GLN A 389 12.24 -17.54 -9.12
C GLN A 389 13.55 -18.21 -8.70
N LEU A 390 13.95 -19.31 -9.35
CA LEU A 390 15.23 -19.97 -9.08
C LEU A 390 16.41 -19.03 -9.37
N GLU A 391 16.35 -18.28 -10.47
CA GLU A 391 17.36 -17.28 -10.83
C GLU A 391 17.47 -16.18 -9.77
N ASN A 392 16.35 -15.56 -9.40
CA ASN A 392 16.30 -14.48 -8.40
C ASN A 392 16.79 -14.94 -7.02
N LYS A 393 16.38 -16.15 -6.59
CA LYS A 393 16.87 -16.77 -5.35
C LYS A 393 18.38 -16.89 -5.34
N THR A 394 18.94 -17.42 -6.42
CA THR A 394 20.37 -17.67 -6.55
C THR A 394 21.14 -16.34 -6.58
N LYS A 395 20.68 -15.35 -7.36
CA LYS A 395 21.29 -14.01 -7.43
C LYS A 395 21.34 -13.33 -6.07
N LEU A 396 20.21 -13.26 -5.37
CA LEU A 396 20.15 -12.58 -4.07
C LEU A 396 20.98 -13.31 -3.02
N PHE A 397 20.96 -14.65 -3.01
CA PHE A 397 21.79 -15.44 -2.10
C PHE A 397 23.28 -15.21 -2.33
N HIS A 398 23.76 -15.25 -3.58
CA HIS A 398 25.15 -14.99 -3.91
C HIS A 398 25.57 -13.57 -3.53
N PHE A 399 24.73 -12.56 -3.78
CA PHE A 399 24.98 -11.20 -3.30
C PHE A 399 25.23 -11.15 -1.80
N LEU A 400 24.39 -11.83 -1.00
CA LEU A 400 24.53 -11.85 0.46
C LEU A 400 25.83 -12.54 0.92
N GLU A 401 26.25 -13.61 0.24
CA GLU A 401 27.53 -14.27 0.55
C GLU A 401 28.74 -13.37 0.20
N TYR A 402 28.65 -12.62 -0.89
CA TYR A 402 29.70 -11.71 -1.36
C TYR A 402 29.71 -10.35 -0.68
N TYR A 403 28.65 -10.01 0.04
CA TYR A 403 28.46 -8.68 0.58
C TYR A 403 29.62 -8.25 1.49
N GLY A 404 30.19 -9.16 2.28
CA GLY A 404 31.36 -8.86 3.11
C GLY A 404 32.55 -8.32 2.30
N ASN A 405 32.88 -8.98 1.19
CA ASN A 405 33.96 -8.56 0.29
C ASN A 405 33.64 -7.22 -0.39
N ILE A 406 32.41 -7.05 -0.87
CA ILE A 406 31.94 -5.79 -1.49
C ILE A 406 32.03 -4.63 -0.49
N ARG A 407 31.59 -4.88 0.74
CA ARG A 407 31.60 -3.92 1.84
C ARG A 407 33.02 -3.47 2.18
N ASP A 408 33.96 -4.40 2.25
CA ASP A 408 35.36 -4.07 2.53
C ASP A 408 35.97 -3.23 1.39
N LYS A 409 35.63 -3.53 0.13
CA LYS A 409 36.02 -2.71 -1.02
C LYS A 409 35.43 -1.30 -1.01
N LEU A 410 34.22 -1.11 -0.48
CA LEU A 410 33.62 0.22 -0.33
C LEU A 410 34.27 1.05 0.79
N LYS A 411 35.01 0.43 1.71
CA LYS A 411 35.74 1.16 2.75
C LYS A 411 37.00 1.83 2.21
N GLU A 412 37.66 1.23 1.22
CA GLU A 412 38.89 1.74 0.61
C GLU A 412 38.68 3.16 0.04
N ASP A 413 39.58 4.10 0.38
CA ASP A 413 39.42 5.53 0.04
C ASP A 413 39.65 5.81 -1.46
N ASN A 414 40.42 4.96 -2.16
CA ASN A 414 40.75 5.07 -3.59
C ASN A 414 40.18 3.91 -4.44
N ASN A 415 38.89 3.59 -4.28
CA ASN A 415 38.25 2.57 -5.10
C ASN A 415 37.75 3.16 -6.44
N ASN A 416 38.50 2.91 -7.52
CA ASN A 416 38.18 3.35 -8.88
C ASN A 416 36.85 2.78 -9.43
N TYR A 417 36.33 1.71 -8.83
CA TYR A 417 35.09 1.03 -9.23
C TYR A 417 33.94 1.22 -8.24
N LYS A 418 34.09 2.16 -7.28
CA LYS A 418 33.07 2.45 -6.26
C LYS A 418 31.69 2.68 -6.87
N LYS A 419 31.61 3.40 -8.00
CA LYS A 419 30.36 3.67 -8.70
C LYS A 419 29.70 2.38 -9.22
N ASP A 420 30.48 1.48 -9.81
CA ASP A 420 29.98 0.21 -10.33
C ASP A 420 29.45 -0.69 -9.20
N TYR A 421 30.17 -0.76 -8.06
CA TYR A 421 29.68 -1.44 -6.86
C TYR A 421 28.37 -0.86 -6.33
N CYS A 422 28.26 0.47 -6.28
CA CYS A 422 27.03 1.12 -5.83
C CYS A 422 25.84 0.80 -6.75
N TYR A 423 26.02 0.78 -8.07
CA TYR A 423 24.97 0.36 -9.01
C TYR A 423 24.60 -1.11 -8.85
N TYR A 424 25.58 -1.99 -8.66
CA TYR A 424 25.31 -3.40 -8.40
C TYR A 424 24.49 -3.58 -7.11
N ILE A 425 24.87 -2.91 -6.02
CA ILE A 425 24.11 -2.92 -4.75
C ILE A 425 22.69 -2.42 -4.94
N GLN A 426 22.51 -1.29 -5.65
CA GLN A 426 21.18 -0.77 -5.97
C GLN A 426 20.32 -1.82 -6.68
N SER A 427 20.87 -2.49 -7.70
CA SER A 427 20.16 -3.53 -8.45
C SER A 427 19.76 -4.73 -7.57
N MET A 428 20.58 -5.10 -6.58
CA MET A 428 20.25 -6.17 -5.63
C MET A 428 19.15 -5.74 -4.63
N PHE A 429 19.14 -4.48 -4.22
CA PHE A 429 18.07 -3.92 -3.38
C PHE A 429 16.75 -3.78 -4.16
N GLU A 430 16.81 -3.45 -5.45
CA GLU A 430 15.66 -3.49 -6.36
C GLU A 430 15.12 -4.91 -6.53
N LEU A 431 16.02 -5.89 -6.72
CA LEU A 431 15.66 -7.30 -6.79
C LEU A 431 14.96 -7.75 -5.50
N TYR A 432 15.49 -7.38 -4.33
CA TYR A 432 14.84 -7.65 -3.04
C TYR A 432 13.42 -7.07 -2.99
N LYS A 433 13.21 -5.81 -3.40
CA LYS A 433 11.85 -5.20 -3.45
C LYS A 433 10.92 -5.95 -4.39
N ALA A 434 11.40 -6.32 -5.58
CA ALA A 434 10.63 -7.11 -6.53
C ALA A 434 10.28 -8.50 -5.95
N MET A 435 11.20 -9.13 -5.22
CA MET A 435 10.95 -10.40 -4.54
C MET A 435 9.91 -10.25 -3.43
N VAL A 436 9.98 -9.21 -2.58
CA VAL A 436 8.96 -8.91 -1.56
C VAL A 436 7.56 -8.79 -2.18
N TYR A 437 7.43 -8.00 -3.24
CA TYR A 437 6.13 -7.75 -3.87
C TYR A 437 5.55 -9.00 -4.55
N ASN A 438 6.42 -9.85 -5.13
CA ASN A 438 6.01 -11.07 -5.84
C ASN A 438 6.00 -12.33 -4.95
N ASN A 439 6.10 -12.19 -3.62
CA ASN A 439 6.21 -13.33 -2.69
C ASN A 439 4.85 -13.96 -2.29
N ILE A 440 3.89 -14.05 -3.21
CA ILE A 440 2.51 -14.49 -2.90
C ILE A 440 2.46 -15.94 -2.37
N SER A 441 3.40 -16.80 -2.80
CA SER A 441 3.49 -18.21 -2.39
C SER A 441 4.58 -18.50 -1.35
N ASN A 442 5.08 -17.47 -0.65
CA ASN A 442 6.22 -17.59 0.27
C ASN A 442 7.49 -18.16 -0.39
N ALA A 443 7.58 -18.09 -1.73
CA ALA A 443 8.68 -18.64 -2.49
C ALA A 443 10.04 -18.09 -2.06
N TYR A 444 10.14 -16.80 -1.73
CA TYR A 444 11.40 -16.10 -1.40
C TYR A 444 11.68 -15.94 0.09
N SER A 445 10.92 -16.60 0.96
CA SER A 445 10.90 -16.30 2.40
C SER A 445 12.28 -16.34 3.05
N GLU A 446 13.12 -17.30 2.67
CA GLU A 446 14.45 -17.45 3.25
C GLU A 446 15.41 -16.35 2.78
N GLU A 447 15.44 -16.03 1.49
CA GLU A 447 16.32 -14.98 0.97
C GLU A 447 15.92 -13.62 1.53
N LEU A 448 14.62 -13.35 1.66
CA LEU A 448 14.11 -12.13 2.27
C LEU A 448 14.50 -12.03 3.76
N TRP A 449 14.43 -13.14 4.50
CA TRP A 449 14.87 -13.19 5.88
C TRP A 449 16.38 -12.95 6.02
N LEU A 450 17.21 -13.61 5.21
CA LEU A 450 18.66 -13.42 5.21
C LEU A 450 19.03 -11.96 4.88
N PHE A 451 18.37 -11.36 3.89
CA PHE A 451 18.56 -9.95 3.54
C PHE A 451 18.18 -9.02 4.70
N LYS A 452 17.00 -9.20 5.29
CA LYS A 452 16.59 -8.42 6.47
C LYS A 452 17.58 -8.58 7.63
N LYS A 453 18.02 -9.79 7.94
CA LYS A 453 19.00 -10.05 9.00
C LYS A 453 20.30 -9.28 8.78
N MET A 454 20.72 -9.11 7.53
CA MET A 454 21.94 -8.38 7.18
C MET A 454 21.75 -6.86 7.27
N PHE A 455 20.67 -6.33 6.68
CA PHE A 455 20.52 -4.89 6.45
C PHE A 455 19.55 -4.17 7.41
N TRP A 456 18.62 -4.86 8.05
CA TRP A 456 17.63 -4.27 8.96
C TRP A 456 18.23 -4.02 10.35
N GLY A 457 18.10 -2.80 10.87
CA GLY A 457 18.44 -2.46 12.27
C GLY A 457 19.95 -2.39 12.60
N ASN A 458 20.84 -2.77 11.68
CA ASN A 458 22.28 -2.92 11.94
C ASN A 458 23.14 -1.71 11.52
N ASN A 459 22.56 -0.53 11.29
CA ASN A 459 23.23 0.65 10.70
C ASN A 459 23.91 0.40 9.34
N GLU A 460 23.77 -0.79 8.75
CA GLU A 460 24.45 -1.18 7.51
C GLU A 460 23.90 -0.42 6.30
N VAL A 461 22.58 -0.20 6.25
CA VAL A 461 21.96 0.69 5.24
C VAL A 461 22.48 2.11 5.37
N LEU A 462 22.70 2.62 6.59
CA LEU A 462 23.29 3.96 6.79
C LEU A 462 24.75 4.02 6.33
N PHE A 463 25.51 2.94 6.51
CA PHE A 463 26.86 2.83 5.96
C PHE A 463 26.84 2.89 4.43
N LEU A 464 25.95 2.11 3.80
CA LEU A 464 25.78 2.09 2.36
C LEU A 464 25.32 3.45 1.82
N GLU A 465 24.39 4.14 2.46
CA GLU A 465 23.95 5.49 2.05
C GLU A 465 25.09 6.52 2.10
N LYS A 466 25.98 6.43 3.09
CA LYS A 466 27.16 7.31 3.15
C LYS A 466 28.17 7.03 2.03
N LYS A 467 28.36 5.77 1.70
CA LYS A 467 29.33 5.37 0.66
C LYS A 467 28.74 5.48 -0.75
N CYS A 468 27.47 5.17 -0.91
CA CYS A 468 26.69 5.15 -2.15
C CYS A 468 25.47 6.09 -2.02
N PRO A 469 25.69 7.41 -2.01
CA PRO A 469 24.60 8.37 -1.85
C PRO A 469 23.65 8.34 -3.06
N ASN A 470 22.40 8.70 -2.83
CA ASN A 470 21.35 8.86 -3.86
C ASN A 470 20.90 7.57 -4.55
N MET A 471 20.93 6.42 -3.86
CA MET A 471 20.49 5.12 -4.40
C MET A 471 19.15 4.61 -3.82
N CYS A 472 18.48 5.42 -2.98
CA CYS A 472 17.23 5.09 -2.27
C CYS A 472 17.30 3.82 -1.41
N LEU A 473 18.48 3.44 -0.92
CA LEU A 473 18.66 2.20 -0.15
C LEU A 473 17.94 2.31 1.20
N ASP A 474 17.81 3.52 1.74
CA ASP A 474 17.01 3.84 2.93
C ASP A 474 15.52 3.46 2.79
N LEU A 475 14.99 3.45 1.56
CA LEU A 475 13.58 3.12 1.28
C LEU A 475 13.31 1.63 1.08
N VAL A 476 14.33 0.77 1.05
CA VAL A 476 14.21 -0.67 0.73
C VAL A 476 13.20 -1.41 1.62
N PHE A 477 13.04 -0.93 2.84
CA PHE A 477 12.21 -1.54 3.86
C PHE A 477 10.84 -0.90 4.04
N ASN A 478 10.56 0.16 3.29
CA ASN A 478 9.27 0.82 3.33
C ASN A 478 8.22 -0.02 2.57
N VAL A 479 7.24 -0.54 3.32
CA VAL A 479 6.17 -1.42 2.80
C VAL A 479 5.19 -0.69 1.88
N LYS A 480 5.12 0.65 1.94
CA LYS A 480 4.23 1.44 1.07
C LYS A 480 4.68 1.45 -0.39
N TYR A 481 5.98 1.27 -0.65
CA TYR A 481 6.56 1.42 -1.98
C TYR A 481 6.74 0.07 -2.67
N LYS A 482 6.32 -0.03 -3.94
CA LYS A 482 6.46 -1.24 -4.76
C LYS A 482 7.89 -1.45 -5.27
N THR A 483 8.56 -0.37 -5.66
CA THR A 483 9.96 -0.38 -6.14
C THR A 483 10.89 0.25 -5.09
N LEU A 484 12.21 0.11 -5.27
CA LEU A 484 13.22 0.69 -4.38
C LEU A 484 13.22 2.22 -4.46
N CYS A 485 13.30 2.74 -5.68
CA CYS A 485 13.14 4.15 -5.99
C CYS A 485 11.76 4.36 -6.65
N PRO A 486 10.65 4.42 -5.88
CA PRO A 486 9.30 4.68 -6.42
C PRO A 486 9.16 6.06 -7.07
N LEU A 487 10.20 6.88 -7.00
CA LEU A 487 10.27 8.25 -7.48
C LEU A 487 10.92 8.36 -8.87
N ASP A 488 11.68 7.34 -9.30
CA ASP A 488 12.57 7.38 -10.46
C ASP A 488 12.12 6.38 -11.54
N GLU A 489 11.05 6.70 -12.28
CA GLU A 489 10.77 5.98 -13.53
C GLU A 489 11.48 6.72 -14.69
N LYS A 490 12.48 6.06 -15.30
CA LYS A 490 13.28 6.58 -16.44
C LYS A 490 12.42 6.99 -17.64
N PRO A 491 12.61 8.20 -18.18
CA PRO A 491 12.39 8.52 -19.59
C PRO A 491 13.72 8.49 -20.37
N SER A 492 13.63 8.64 -21.69
CA SER A 492 14.75 8.74 -22.61
C SER A 492 15.66 9.93 -22.29
N ILE A 493 16.96 9.65 -22.15
CA ILE A 493 18.09 10.58 -21.93
C ILE A 493 18.17 11.69 -23.00
N LEU A 494 17.48 11.53 -24.14
CA LEU A 494 17.55 12.43 -25.30
C LEU A 494 16.69 13.69 -25.14
N ASP A 495 15.59 13.64 -24.39
CA ASP A 495 14.64 14.76 -24.24
C ASP A 495 15.14 15.81 -23.21
N GLU A 496 16.00 15.39 -22.28
CA GLU A 496 16.45 16.20 -21.13
C GLU A 496 17.56 17.20 -21.48
N LYS A 497 18.46 16.85 -22.41
CA LYS A 497 19.57 17.71 -22.84
C LYS A 497 19.17 18.81 -23.83
N ILE A 498 18.03 18.65 -24.51
CA ILE A 498 17.60 19.57 -25.56
C ILE A 498 16.89 20.79 -24.97
N ASP A 499 16.05 20.61 -23.93
CA ASP A 499 15.26 21.69 -23.33
C ASP A 499 16.03 22.58 -22.33
N LEU A 500 17.00 22.04 -21.58
CA LEU A 500 17.81 22.81 -20.63
C LEU A 500 18.68 23.87 -21.33
N ASN A 501 19.22 23.53 -22.51
CA ASN A 501 20.05 24.43 -23.32
C ASN A 501 19.26 25.62 -23.90
N ILE A 502 17.95 25.48 -24.16
CA ILE A 502 17.11 26.55 -24.74
C ILE A 502 16.95 27.71 -23.74
N CYS A 503 16.88 27.40 -22.44
CA CYS A 503 16.70 28.37 -21.36
C CYS A 503 18.00 29.08 -20.95
N GLU A 504 19.14 28.38 -20.98
CA GLU A 504 20.44 28.98 -20.65
C GLU A 504 20.84 30.05 -21.67
N ILE A 505 20.48 29.86 -22.95
CA ILE A 505 20.76 30.83 -24.01
C ILE A 505 19.93 32.12 -23.83
N GLU A 506 18.66 32.03 -23.42
CA GLU A 506 17.80 33.20 -23.15
C GLU A 506 18.20 33.99 -21.89
N GLN A 507 18.68 33.31 -20.84
CA GLN A 507 19.15 33.99 -19.62
C GLN A 507 20.46 34.74 -19.84
N VAL A 508 21.36 34.22 -20.67
CA VAL A 508 22.61 34.91 -21.04
C VAL A 508 22.36 36.08 -22.00
N SER A 509 21.35 35.99 -22.90
CA SER A 509 20.99 37.11 -23.78
C SER A 509 20.27 38.26 -23.05
N ASN A 510 19.48 37.97 -22.00
CA ASN A 510 18.79 38.98 -21.19
C ASN A 510 19.70 39.71 -20.17
N VAL A 511 20.96 39.30 -20.00
CA VAL A 511 21.94 40.10 -19.23
C VAL A 511 22.38 41.35 -20.00
N ASN A 512 22.20 41.38 -21.33
CA ASN A 512 22.71 42.45 -22.19
C ASN A 512 21.64 43.37 -22.81
N GLN A 513 20.35 43.22 -22.48
CA GLN A 513 19.32 44.15 -22.95
C GLN A 513 18.25 44.43 -21.88
N SER A 514 18.08 45.75 -21.64
CA SER A 514 17.03 46.46 -20.88
C SER A 514 16.86 46.19 -19.38
N PHE A 515 17.52 47.05 -18.59
CA PHE A 515 16.79 47.85 -17.60
C PHE A 515 15.64 48.57 -18.34
N GLU A 516 14.46 47.98 -18.36
CA GLU A 516 13.21 48.70 -18.61
C GLU A 516 12.36 48.67 -17.35
N GLU A 517 11.89 49.88 -17.02
CA GLU A 517 11.29 50.31 -15.78
C GLU A 517 10.01 49.53 -15.43
N ASN A 518 10.07 48.69 -14.40
CA ASN A 518 8.91 48.42 -13.56
C ASN A 518 9.22 48.95 -12.16
N ASN A 519 8.50 49.98 -11.75
CA ASN A 519 8.65 50.70 -10.48
C ASN A 519 8.18 49.87 -9.25
N GLU A 520 8.70 48.66 -9.02
CA GLU A 520 8.43 47.89 -7.79
C GLU A 520 9.71 47.63 -6.97
N LYS A 521 9.74 48.16 -5.74
CA LYS A 521 10.87 48.02 -4.81
C LYS A 521 10.81 46.67 -4.08
N GLU A 522 11.78 45.79 -4.35
CA GLU A 522 11.95 44.52 -3.62
C GLU A 522 12.84 44.73 -2.37
N TYR A 523 12.29 44.45 -1.18
CA TYR A 523 13.01 44.59 0.09
C TYR A 523 13.81 43.32 0.42
N ILE A 524 15.08 43.28 0.04
CA ILE A 524 15.99 42.15 0.32
C ILE A 524 17.04 42.58 1.34
N PHE A 525 17.02 41.94 2.52
CA PHE A 525 18.00 42.16 3.60
C PHE A 525 18.82 40.88 3.80
N GLN A 526 20.07 40.87 3.34
CA GLN A 526 20.94 39.67 3.35
C GLN A 526 21.29 39.18 4.76
N ASP A 527 21.17 40.04 5.76
CA ASP A 527 21.51 39.81 7.16
C ASP A 527 20.34 39.26 8.01
N LEU A 528 19.16 39.10 7.41
CA LEU A 528 17.96 38.59 8.10
C LEU A 528 17.80 37.07 7.98
N ASN A 529 16.94 36.49 8.84
CA ASN A 529 16.74 35.04 8.89
C ASN A 529 16.11 34.51 7.60
N THR A 530 15.11 35.21 7.09
CA THR A 530 14.37 34.85 5.86
C THR A 530 15.30 34.70 4.65
N SER A 531 16.24 35.64 4.46
CA SER A 531 17.21 35.60 3.36
C SER A 531 18.08 34.34 3.38
N THR A 532 18.56 33.95 4.57
CA THR A 532 19.36 32.73 4.74
C THR A 532 18.56 31.48 4.36
N VAL A 533 17.29 31.41 4.77
CA VAL A 533 16.41 30.28 4.46
C VAL A 533 16.12 30.22 2.95
N TYR A 534 15.77 31.35 2.33
CA TYR A 534 15.47 31.41 0.90
C TYR A 534 16.69 31.11 0.02
N ASN A 535 17.89 31.51 0.43
CA ASN A 535 19.12 31.13 -0.26
C ASN A 535 19.32 29.61 -0.25
N LYS A 536 19.05 28.95 0.88
CA LYS A 536 19.08 27.49 0.95
C LYS A 536 18.03 26.84 0.03
N LEU A 537 16.81 27.37 -0.01
CA LEU A 537 15.77 26.88 -0.94
C LEU A 537 16.13 27.09 -2.41
N ASN A 538 16.91 28.13 -2.73
CA ASN A 538 17.34 28.46 -4.10
C ASN A 538 18.61 27.74 -4.56
N SER A 539 19.37 27.14 -3.63
CA SER A 539 20.67 26.48 -3.90
C SER A 539 20.64 25.59 -5.15
N GLU A 540 21.76 25.53 -5.86
CA GLU A 540 21.90 24.67 -7.03
C GLU A 540 21.82 23.19 -6.67
N ILE A 541 21.39 22.39 -7.64
CA ILE A 541 21.23 20.94 -7.47
C ILE A 541 22.48 20.30 -8.08
N ILE A 542 23.37 19.80 -7.22
CA ILE A 542 24.69 19.26 -7.60
C ILE A 542 24.58 17.85 -8.22
N THR A 543 23.38 17.28 -8.28
CA THR A 543 23.13 15.86 -8.63
C THR A 543 22.25 15.76 -9.87
N ASP A 544 22.55 14.79 -10.75
CA ASP A 544 21.74 14.32 -11.91
C ASP A 544 20.37 13.71 -11.49
N ASN A 545 19.69 14.32 -10.52
CA ASN A 545 18.44 13.84 -9.94
C ASN A 545 17.27 14.26 -10.83
N TYR A 546 16.91 13.36 -11.74
CA TYR A 546 15.74 13.50 -12.58
C TYR A 546 14.46 13.18 -11.78
N TYR A 547 13.64 14.20 -11.50
CA TYR A 547 12.32 14.02 -10.90
C TYR A 547 11.25 13.89 -11.99
N ARG A 548 10.81 12.66 -12.31
CA ARG A 548 9.81 12.41 -13.38
C ARG A 548 8.54 13.24 -13.26
N PHE A 549 8.03 13.49 -12.06
CA PHE A 549 6.81 14.31 -11.92
C PHE A 549 7.01 15.75 -12.43
N CYS A 550 8.24 16.28 -12.42
CA CYS A 550 8.56 17.56 -13.03
C CYS A 550 8.62 17.52 -14.57
N SER A 551 8.72 16.34 -15.18
CA SER A 551 8.81 16.21 -16.65
C SER A 551 7.57 16.75 -17.37
N LYS A 552 6.41 16.74 -16.70
CA LYS A 552 5.19 17.34 -17.22
C LYS A 552 5.30 18.85 -17.44
N LEU A 553 6.31 19.49 -16.85
CA LEU A 553 6.60 20.90 -16.98
C LEU A 553 7.64 21.22 -18.07
N LEU A 554 8.29 20.21 -18.65
CA LEU A 554 9.24 20.39 -19.76
C LEU A 554 8.60 21.10 -20.96
N PRO A 555 7.39 20.72 -21.45
CA PRO A 555 6.77 21.37 -22.60
C PRO A 555 6.49 22.86 -22.41
N PHE A 556 6.44 23.33 -21.16
CA PHE A 556 6.18 24.73 -20.82
C PHE A 556 7.46 25.55 -20.63
N SER A 557 8.63 24.89 -20.55
CA SER A 557 9.90 25.54 -20.21
C SER A 557 10.41 26.47 -21.31
N SER A 558 10.00 26.25 -22.57
CA SER A 558 10.32 27.11 -23.71
C SER A 558 9.63 28.49 -23.65
N LYS A 559 8.46 28.59 -23.00
CA LYS A 559 7.71 29.85 -22.86
C LYS A 559 7.88 30.46 -21.47
N HIS A 560 8.03 29.61 -20.44
CA HIS A 560 8.11 29.99 -19.03
C HIS A 560 9.42 29.48 -18.45
N CYS A 561 10.51 30.13 -18.84
CA CYS A 561 11.84 29.67 -18.47
C CYS A 561 12.02 29.58 -16.94
N GLY A 562 12.54 28.45 -16.48
CA GLY A 562 12.73 28.16 -15.06
C GLY A 562 11.58 27.43 -14.36
N ILE A 563 10.42 27.19 -15.02
CA ILE A 563 9.30 26.47 -14.38
C ILE A 563 9.64 25.02 -14.03
N TYR A 564 10.34 24.31 -14.92
CA TYR A 564 10.86 22.98 -14.65
C TYR A 564 11.89 23.01 -13.50
N GLY A 565 12.86 23.93 -13.57
CA GLY A 565 13.87 24.09 -12.52
C GLY A 565 13.28 24.39 -11.15
N LEU A 566 12.19 25.18 -11.09
CA LEU A 566 11.45 25.42 -9.86
C LEU A 566 10.84 24.13 -9.31
N CYS A 567 10.26 23.29 -10.16
CA CYS A 567 9.72 21.99 -9.73
C CYS A 567 10.81 21.08 -9.15
N VAL A 568 11.97 21.00 -9.81
CA VAL A 568 13.09 20.17 -9.32
C VAL A 568 13.58 20.68 -7.96
N LYS A 569 13.69 22.00 -7.77
CA LYS A 569 14.03 22.62 -6.47
C LYS A 569 12.96 22.34 -5.42
N LEU A 570 11.68 22.46 -5.76
CA LEU A 570 10.56 22.13 -4.87
C LEU A 570 10.64 20.67 -4.43
N ALA A 571 10.81 19.74 -5.36
CA ALA A 571 10.94 18.31 -5.10
C ALA A 571 12.06 18.00 -4.10
N ARG A 572 13.24 18.58 -4.31
CA ARG A 572 14.37 18.47 -3.37
C ARG A 572 14.00 19.04 -2.00
N ASN A 573 13.44 20.24 -1.95
CA ASN A 573 13.09 20.89 -0.70
C ASN A 573 12.04 20.09 0.11
N ILE A 574 11.05 19.49 -0.56
CA ILE A 574 10.05 18.62 0.08
C ILE A 574 10.66 17.28 0.51
N LYS A 575 11.58 16.71 -0.28
CA LYS A 575 12.34 15.51 0.12
C LYS A 575 13.10 15.77 1.42
N ASP A 576 13.81 16.90 1.52
CA ASP A 576 14.54 17.27 2.74
C ASP A 576 13.61 17.43 3.96
N LEU A 577 12.41 18.01 3.75
CA LEU A 577 11.38 18.12 4.80
C LEU A 577 10.88 16.77 5.31
N SER A 578 10.81 15.76 4.46
CA SER A 578 10.28 14.43 4.81
C SER A 578 11.07 13.76 5.95
N TYR A 579 12.35 14.13 6.11
CA TYR A 579 13.23 13.63 7.17
C TYR A 579 13.11 14.40 8.51
N MET A 580 12.38 15.52 8.55
CA MET A 580 12.26 16.39 9.74
C MET A 580 11.14 15.94 10.68
N LYS A 581 11.21 16.33 11.96
CA LYS A 581 10.13 16.12 12.96
C LYS A 581 8.98 17.13 12.74
N ASN A 582 7.76 16.76 13.12
CA ASN A 582 6.54 17.52 12.79
C ASN A 582 6.60 19.04 13.09
N LYS A 583 7.03 19.48 14.28
CA LYS A 583 7.04 20.93 14.62
C LYS A 583 8.03 21.74 13.76
N GLU A 584 9.25 21.24 13.59
CA GLU A 584 10.28 21.88 12.76
C GLU A 584 9.89 21.86 11.28
N ARG A 585 9.19 20.81 10.85
CA ARG A 585 8.64 20.67 9.51
C ARG A 585 7.59 21.74 9.23
N THR A 586 6.63 21.96 10.14
CA THR A 586 5.58 22.98 10.00
C THR A 586 6.18 24.38 9.78
N ASP A 587 7.11 24.80 10.64
CA ASP A 587 7.76 26.11 10.54
C ASP A 587 8.44 26.29 9.16
N ARG A 588 9.02 25.22 8.62
CA ARG A 588 9.75 25.25 7.35
C ARG A 588 8.82 25.18 6.12
N CYS A 589 7.62 24.65 6.29
CA CYS A 589 6.61 24.61 5.24
C CYS A 589 6.04 25.98 4.92
N GLU A 590 5.85 26.85 5.93
CA GLU A 590 5.48 28.26 5.74
C GLU A 590 6.46 28.96 4.78
N TYR A 591 7.77 28.83 5.01
CA TYR A 591 8.79 29.39 4.12
C TYR A 591 8.71 28.85 2.69
N ILE A 592 8.52 27.54 2.52
CA ILE A 592 8.50 26.91 1.19
C ILE A 592 7.26 27.34 0.40
N ILE A 593 6.10 27.48 1.05
CA ILE A 593 4.86 27.93 0.41
C ILE A 593 5.03 29.36 -0.11
N HIS A 594 5.47 30.30 0.75
CA HIS A 594 5.68 31.69 0.34
C HIS A 594 6.77 31.83 -0.73
N TRP A 595 7.86 31.09 -0.60
CA TRP A 595 8.93 31.05 -1.61
C TRP A 595 8.43 30.55 -2.96
N MET A 596 7.66 29.47 -2.98
CA MET A 596 7.14 28.87 -4.20
C MET A 596 6.17 29.82 -4.92
N PHE A 597 5.22 30.44 -4.21
CA PHE A 597 4.31 31.41 -4.81
C PHE A 597 5.04 32.63 -5.39
N ASP A 598 6.06 33.15 -4.68
CA ASP A 598 6.92 34.24 -5.18
C ASP A 598 7.66 33.84 -6.47
N LYS A 599 8.18 32.63 -6.53
CA LYS A 599 8.87 32.12 -7.74
C LYS A 599 7.91 31.90 -8.90
N ILE A 600 6.73 31.35 -8.66
CA ILE A 600 5.69 31.20 -9.69
C ILE A 600 5.29 32.56 -10.25
N ARG A 601 5.01 33.55 -9.37
CA ARG A 601 4.65 34.92 -9.75
C ARG A 601 5.68 35.53 -10.71
N LYS A 602 6.98 35.39 -10.37
CA LYS A 602 8.11 35.90 -11.17
C LYS A 602 8.28 35.16 -12.50
N ILE A 603 8.23 33.83 -12.50
CA ILE A 603 8.39 33.01 -13.72
C ILE A 603 7.27 33.29 -14.73
N LEU A 604 6.03 33.42 -14.24
CA LEU A 604 4.86 33.68 -15.08
C LEU A 604 4.66 35.17 -15.39
N LYS A 605 5.60 36.05 -14.98
CA LYS A 605 5.61 37.51 -15.23
C LYS A 605 4.30 38.21 -14.86
N MET A 606 3.67 37.78 -13.76
CA MET A 606 2.36 38.26 -13.31
C MET A 606 2.33 39.74 -12.87
N ASP A 607 3.50 40.36 -12.73
CA ASP A 607 3.69 41.76 -12.31
C ASP A 607 3.56 42.73 -13.50
N THR A 608 3.58 42.19 -14.72
CA THR A 608 3.24 42.92 -15.94
C THR A 608 1.73 42.79 -16.17
N ASN A 609 1.04 43.80 -16.71
CA ASN A 609 -0.40 43.78 -17.01
C ASN A 609 -0.84 42.72 -18.07
N SER A 610 -0.10 41.61 -18.21
CA SER A 610 -0.34 40.52 -19.14
C SER A 610 -1.19 39.42 -18.49
N ILE A 611 -2.03 38.78 -19.32
CA ILE A 611 -2.81 37.60 -18.93
C ILE A 611 -1.82 36.43 -18.76
N TYR A 612 -1.66 35.92 -17.55
CA TYR A 612 -0.73 34.82 -17.25
C TYR A 612 -1.27 33.45 -17.69
N ASP A 613 -0.36 32.51 -17.90
CA ASP A 613 -0.66 31.19 -18.46
C ASP A 613 -1.24 30.24 -17.38
N THR A 614 -2.57 30.18 -17.32
CA THR A 614 -3.30 29.36 -16.34
C THR A 614 -3.08 27.86 -16.53
N ASN A 615 -2.72 27.40 -17.74
CA ASN A 615 -2.47 26.00 -18.02
C ASN A 615 -1.17 25.52 -17.35
N VAL A 616 -0.10 26.31 -17.48
CA VAL A 616 1.20 26.04 -16.84
C VAL A 616 1.03 26.04 -15.32
N LEU A 617 0.28 27.00 -14.80
CA LEU A 617 0.01 27.12 -13.37
C LEU A 617 -0.75 25.91 -12.82
N SER A 618 -1.82 25.51 -13.52
CA SER A 618 -2.62 24.33 -13.16
C SER A 618 -1.76 23.07 -13.16
N GLU A 619 -0.92 22.89 -14.18
CA GLU A 619 -0.04 21.72 -14.26
C GLU A 619 1.03 21.75 -13.16
N PHE A 620 1.61 22.91 -12.86
CA PHE A 620 2.55 23.07 -11.76
C PHE A 620 1.92 22.69 -10.42
N PHE A 621 0.70 23.13 -10.13
CA PHE A 621 0.01 22.77 -8.89
C PHE A 621 -0.35 21.29 -8.81
N LYS A 622 -0.73 20.64 -9.92
CA LYS A 622 -0.93 19.17 -9.93
C LYS A 622 0.38 18.44 -9.63
N VAL A 623 1.49 18.90 -10.21
CA VAL A 623 2.82 18.32 -9.97
C VAL A 623 3.24 18.55 -8.52
N GLY A 624 3.06 19.77 -8.00
CA GLY A 624 3.28 20.13 -6.60
C GLY A 624 2.50 19.21 -5.66
N TYR A 625 1.18 19.10 -5.84
CA TYR A 625 0.33 18.20 -5.06
C TYR A 625 0.87 16.76 -5.02
N ASN A 626 1.28 16.24 -6.18
CA ASN A 626 1.89 14.92 -6.27
C ASN A 626 3.20 14.82 -5.48
N ILE A 627 4.06 15.84 -5.51
CA ILE A 627 5.30 15.92 -4.73
C ILE A 627 4.98 15.79 -3.23
N PHE A 628 4.12 16.66 -2.70
CA PHE A 628 3.77 16.66 -1.27
C PHE A 628 3.19 15.32 -0.81
N HIS A 629 2.26 14.74 -1.58
CA HIS A 629 1.68 13.44 -1.24
C HIS A 629 2.67 12.28 -1.32
N LYS A 630 3.55 12.28 -2.33
CA LYS A 630 4.47 11.17 -2.58
C LYS A 630 5.58 11.09 -1.53
N PHE A 631 6.06 12.24 -1.06
CA PHE A 631 7.02 12.35 0.04
C PHE A 631 6.39 12.24 1.44
N GLY A 632 5.06 12.11 1.55
CA GLY A 632 4.38 11.97 2.84
C GLY A 632 4.40 13.25 3.69
N VAL A 633 4.48 14.41 3.03
CA VAL A 633 4.51 15.75 3.62
C VAL A 633 3.18 16.47 3.31
N SER A 634 2.06 15.76 3.48
CA SER A 634 0.72 16.26 3.18
C SER A 634 0.26 17.35 4.16
N ASP A 635 0.90 17.42 5.32
CA ASP A 635 0.75 18.49 6.31
C ASP A 635 1.20 19.86 5.80
N CYS A 636 1.94 19.91 4.67
CA CYS A 636 2.40 21.16 4.05
C CYS A 636 1.65 21.49 2.75
N LEU A 637 0.51 20.84 2.53
CA LEU A 637 -0.37 21.19 1.41
C LEU A 637 -0.94 22.60 1.61
N TYR A 638 -1.14 23.28 0.49
CA TYR A 638 -1.60 24.66 0.43
C TYR A 638 -2.80 24.75 -0.51
N ASN A 639 -3.61 25.81 -0.35
CA ASN A 639 -4.76 26.02 -1.22
C ASN A 639 -4.30 26.46 -2.62
N THR A 640 -4.72 25.70 -3.63
CA THR A 640 -4.44 25.96 -5.05
C THR A 640 -5.65 26.47 -5.82
N ILE A 641 -6.81 26.62 -5.17
CA ILE A 641 -8.07 27.06 -5.79
C ILE A 641 -8.19 28.58 -5.67
N ASN A 642 -8.46 29.25 -6.78
CA ASN A 642 -8.68 30.71 -6.86
C ASN A 642 -7.57 31.53 -6.18
N VAL A 643 -6.30 31.15 -6.41
CA VAL A 643 -5.14 31.82 -5.82
C VAL A 643 -5.06 33.27 -6.31
N ASN A 644 -5.11 34.21 -5.38
CA ASN A 644 -4.79 35.61 -5.62
C ASN A 644 -3.30 35.87 -5.36
N PHE A 645 -2.51 36.06 -6.43
CA PHE A 645 -1.05 36.21 -6.32
C PHE A 645 -0.60 37.53 -5.68
N GLU A 646 -1.37 38.60 -5.82
CA GLU A 646 -1.09 39.85 -5.10
C GLU A 646 -1.34 39.67 -3.60
N GLU A 647 -2.39 38.95 -3.23
CA GLU A 647 -2.59 38.57 -1.83
C GLU A 647 -1.44 37.66 -1.32
N GLN A 648 -0.97 36.70 -2.10
CA GLN A 648 0.17 35.84 -1.71
C GLN A 648 1.47 36.64 -1.51
N LYS A 649 1.69 37.68 -2.32
CA LYS A 649 2.81 38.61 -2.16
C LYS A 649 2.72 39.37 -0.84
N GLU A 650 1.55 39.94 -0.54
CA GLU A 650 1.31 40.64 0.73
C GLU A 650 1.52 39.71 1.93
N LYS A 651 1.01 38.47 1.85
CA LYS A 651 1.19 37.43 2.87
C LYS A 651 2.66 37.12 3.10
N LYS A 652 3.45 36.96 2.04
CA LYS A 652 4.91 36.75 2.15
C LYS A 652 5.59 37.92 2.88
N HIS A 653 5.28 39.18 2.51
CA HIS A 653 5.88 40.35 3.17
C HIS A 653 5.57 40.39 4.68
N LEU A 654 4.34 40.05 5.06
CA LEU A 654 3.92 39.96 6.47
C LEU A 654 4.61 38.79 7.18
N HIS A 655 4.64 37.61 6.59
CA HIS A 655 5.36 36.45 7.11
C HIS A 655 6.83 36.80 7.40
N ASP A 656 7.52 37.39 6.41
CA ASP A 656 8.94 37.73 6.52
C ASP A 656 9.19 38.76 7.63
N TYR A 657 8.32 39.77 7.74
CA TYR A 657 8.35 40.75 8.82
C TYR A 657 8.29 40.09 10.20
N PHE A 658 7.34 39.17 10.43
CA PHE A 658 7.23 38.51 11.74
C PHE A 658 8.38 37.55 12.03
N LYS A 659 8.92 36.87 11.02
CA LYS A 659 10.09 35.97 11.19
C LYS A 659 11.39 36.72 11.44
N ASP A 660 11.50 37.95 10.95
CA ASP A 660 12.68 38.80 11.10
C ASP A 660 12.55 39.88 12.18
N PHE A 661 11.36 40.05 12.78
CA PHE A 661 11.02 41.14 13.72
C PHE A 661 12.12 41.43 14.75
N ASP A 662 12.59 40.39 15.45
CA ASP A 662 13.60 40.54 16.52
C ASP A 662 15.00 40.93 16.00
N LYS A 663 15.27 40.71 14.70
CA LYS A 663 16.54 41.04 14.06
C LYS A 663 16.52 42.41 13.38
N ILE A 664 15.35 42.97 13.11
CA ILE A 664 15.24 44.30 12.51
C ILE A 664 15.68 45.33 13.56
N ASN A 665 16.85 45.93 13.34
CA ASN A 665 17.40 46.92 14.24
C ASN A 665 18.31 47.93 13.51
N CYS A 666 18.67 48.97 14.25
CA CYS A 666 19.46 50.11 13.76
C CYS A 666 20.81 50.28 14.48
N TYR A 667 21.34 49.23 15.12
CA TYR A 667 22.43 49.35 16.10
C TYR A 667 23.79 49.82 15.55
N ASN A 668 24.04 49.74 14.24
CA ASN A 668 25.26 50.30 13.64
C ASN A 668 24.96 51.67 13.04
N ALA A 669 24.92 52.68 13.90
CA ALA A 669 24.71 54.10 13.61
C ALA A 669 25.86 54.77 12.81
N THR A 670 26.44 54.06 11.85
CA THR A 670 27.38 54.57 10.84
C THR A 670 26.88 54.40 9.40
N ASN A 671 25.78 53.66 9.15
CA ASN A 671 25.14 53.56 7.83
C ASN A 671 23.70 54.11 7.87
N SER A 672 23.53 55.42 7.67
CA SER A 672 22.21 56.08 7.56
C SER A 672 21.29 55.38 6.55
N THR A 673 21.85 54.88 5.45
CA THR A 673 21.15 54.20 4.35
C THR A 673 20.51 52.86 4.73
N LYS A 674 21.02 52.12 5.74
CA LYS A 674 20.41 50.85 6.18
C LYS A 674 19.15 51.10 7.00
N CYS A 675 19.22 52.04 7.94
CA CYS A 675 18.08 52.42 8.76
C CYS A 675 16.98 53.07 7.93
N GLU A 676 17.32 53.91 6.95
CA GLU A 676 16.37 54.43 5.98
C GLU A 676 15.60 53.32 5.25
N LYS A 677 16.29 52.27 4.79
CA LYS A 677 15.65 51.11 4.15
C LYS A 677 14.75 50.32 5.10
N HIS A 678 15.15 50.14 6.36
CA HIS A 678 14.28 49.48 7.36
C HIS A 678 13.05 50.32 7.68
N CYS A 679 13.19 51.64 7.81
CA CYS A 679 12.06 52.55 8.04
C CYS A 679 11.11 52.59 6.83
N GLU A 680 11.64 52.54 5.60
CA GLU A 680 10.84 52.39 4.39
C GLU A 680 10.05 51.09 4.38
N TYR A 681 10.73 49.98 4.66
CA TYR A 681 10.12 48.65 4.74
C TYR A 681 9.03 48.58 5.82
N ILE A 682 9.27 49.09 7.02
CA ILE A 682 8.28 49.11 8.11
C ILE A 682 7.07 49.95 7.73
N THR A 683 7.27 51.07 7.03
CA THR A 683 6.16 51.90 6.53
C THR A 683 5.28 51.14 5.55
N HIS A 684 5.91 50.40 4.62
CA HIS A 684 5.21 49.51 3.71
C HIS A 684 4.44 48.40 4.46
N ILE A 685 5.09 47.73 5.42
CA ILE A 685 4.47 46.69 6.25
C ILE A 685 3.31 47.24 7.08
N ASN A 686 3.37 48.47 7.60
CA ASN A 686 2.27 49.05 8.37
C ASN A 686 0.97 49.15 7.56
N GLY A 687 1.07 49.47 6.26
CA GLY A 687 -0.07 49.45 5.35
C GLY A 687 -0.65 48.05 5.16
N LEU A 688 0.21 47.05 4.93
CA LEU A 688 -0.20 45.65 4.78
C LEU A 688 -0.79 45.09 6.09
N TYR A 689 -0.18 45.41 7.22
CA TYR A 689 -0.64 45.00 8.54
C TYR A 689 -2.05 45.51 8.79
N GLY A 690 -2.32 46.80 8.54
CA GLY A 690 -3.66 47.37 8.65
C GLY A 690 -4.69 46.70 7.73
N LYS A 691 -4.33 46.41 6.47
CA LYS A 691 -5.20 45.74 5.50
C LYS A 691 -5.63 44.35 5.94
N HIS A 692 -4.70 43.57 6.51
CA HIS A 692 -4.95 42.17 6.92
C HIS A 692 -5.48 42.05 8.35
N PHE A 693 -5.27 43.06 9.21
CA PHE A 693 -5.59 42.99 10.64
C PHE A 693 -7.05 42.61 10.92
N GLY A 694 -8.00 43.27 10.27
CA GLY A 694 -9.43 43.06 10.53
C GLY A 694 -9.95 41.65 10.16
N ASN A 695 -9.32 41.00 9.18
CA ASN A 695 -9.71 39.67 8.73
C ASN A 695 -8.96 38.56 9.48
N CYS A 696 -7.74 38.84 9.95
CA CYS A 696 -6.90 37.86 10.62
C CYS A 696 -7.04 37.84 12.14
N CYS A 697 -7.42 38.97 12.76
CA CYS A 697 -7.43 39.10 14.22
C CYS A 697 -8.83 39.33 14.77
N TYR A 698 -9.35 38.32 15.46
CA TYR A 698 -10.65 38.38 16.11
C TYR A 698 -10.48 38.49 17.63
N CYS A 699 -10.66 39.69 18.16
CA CYS A 699 -10.35 40.02 19.56
C CYS A 699 -11.61 40.03 20.44
N PHE A 700 -11.49 39.48 21.65
CA PHE A 700 -12.54 39.49 22.67
C PHE A 700 -12.16 40.39 23.85
N LYS A 701 -13.15 41.02 24.51
CA LYS A 701 -12.92 41.95 25.63
C LYS A 701 -12.17 41.27 26.78
N SER A 702 -12.51 40.01 27.05
CA SER A 702 -11.86 39.16 28.06
C SER A 702 -11.47 37.81 27.45
N GLY A 703 -10.30 37.74 26.81
CA GLY A 703 -9.82 36.48 26.20
C GLY A 703 -8.64 36.59 25.24
N GLY A 704 -8.20 37.81 24.89
CA GLY A 704 -7.14 38.01 23.90
C GLY A 704 -7.68 37.98 22.47
N CYS A 705 -6.78 37.82 21.49
CA CYS A 705 -7.14 37.79 20.07
C CYS A 705 -6.91 36.39 19.50
N MET A 706 -7.91 35.85 18.82
CA MET A 706 -7.79 34.65 18.01
C MET A 706 -7.21 35.02 16.64
N ASN A 707 -6.15 34.32 16.25
CA ASN A 707 -5.49 34.51 14.96
C ASN A 707 -6.04 33.51 13.95
N MET A 708 -6.76 34.00 12.94
CA MET A 708 -7.31 33.22 11.83
C MET A 708 -6.31 33.00 10.69
N CYS A 709 -5.15 33.65 10.75
CA CYS A 709 -4.09 33.60 9.72
C CYS A 709 -2.73 33.23 10.32
N PRO A 710 -2.61 32.09 11.04
CA PRO A 710 -1.39 31.75 11.77
C PRO A 710 -0.15 31.59 10.87
N ASP A 711 -0.35 31.24 9.60
CA ASP A 711 0.73 30.94 8.65
C ASP A 711 1.57 32.18 8.26
N TYR A 712 1.01 33.39 8.39
CA TYR A 712 1.70 34.63 7.97
C TYR A 712 1.42 35.87 8.82
N PHE A 713 0.51 35.80 9.80
CA PHE A 713 0.09 36.96 10.59
C PHE A 713 0.26 36.73 12.09
N ARG A 714 0.43 37.81 12.86
CA ARG A 714 0.41 37.82 14.33
C ARG A 714 -0.41 38.99 14.87
N CYS A 715 -1.23 38.73 15.88
CA CYS A 715 -2.24 39.67 16.39
C CYS A 715 -1.81 40.42 17.66
N GLU A 716 -0.71 40.00 18.28
CA GLU A 716 -0.20 40.62 19.50
C GLU A 716 0.26 42.05 19.21
N ASP A 717 -0.13 42.99 20.08
CA ASP A 717 0.18 44.41 19.88
C ASP A 717 1.68 44.69 19.84
N THR A 718 2.51 43.81 20.42
CA THR A 718 3.97 43.89 20.37
C THR A 718 4.51 43.91 18.94
N TYR A 719 3.89 43.16 18.01
CA TYR A 719 4.33 43.09 16.61
C TYR A 719 3.74 44.19 15.72
N ASN A 720 2.99 45.13 16.29
CA ASN A 720 2.47 46.26 15.53
C ASN A 720 3.64 47.07 14.91
N PRO A 721 3.68 47.27 13.57
CA PRO A 721 4.80 47.93 12.90
C PRO A 721 5.10 49.33 13.44
N HIS A 722 4.10 50.02 13.97
CA HIS A 722 4.26 51.29 14.69
C HIS A 722 5.27 51.19 15.84
N ASN A 723 5.22 50.13 16.65
CA ASN A 723 6.10 49.98 17.80
C ASN A 723 7.56 49.84 17.36
N LEU A 724 7.81 49.10 16.28
CA LEU A 724 9.15 48.96 15.70
C LEU A 724 9.61 50.29 15.08
N PHE A 725 8.72 51.02 14.40
CA PHE A 725 9.01 52.35 13.85
C PHE A 725 9.46 53.36 14.93
N GLU A 726 8.81 53.37 16.10
CA GLU A 726 9.23 54.18 17.25
C GLU A 726 10.56 53.68 17.83
N THR A 727 10.72 52.38 17.98
CA THR A 727 11.94 51.76 18.54
C THR A 727 13.18 52.07 17.70
N LEU A 728 13.04 52.05 16.36
CA LEU A 728 14.11 52.42 15.42
C LEU A 728 14.33 53.92 15.30
N LYS A 729 13.52 54.75 15.95
CA LYS A 729 13.57 56.22 15.88
C LYS A 729 13.48 56.75 14.45
N CYS A 730 12.64 56.13 13.60
CA CYS A 730 12.51 56.51 12.19
C CYS A 730 12.13 57.98 11.99
N LYS A 731 11.41 58.59 12.95
CA LYS A 731 11.08 60.03 12.97
C LYS A 731 12.30 60.97 12.93
N SER A 732 13.47 60.48 13.35
CA SER A 732 14.72 61.26 13.29
C SER A 732 15.27 61.39 11.87
N ILE A 733 14.73 60.63 10.91
CA ILE A 733 15.08 60.70 9.49
C ILE A 733 14.13 61.71 8.83
N GLU A 734 14.68 62.71 8.15
CA GLU A 734 13.94 63.83 7.55
C GLU A 734 12.77 63.36 6.64
N LYS A 735 13.01 62.31 5.85
CA LYS A 735 12.03 61.65 4.97
C LYS A 735 10.81 61.06 5.70
N TYR A 736 10.94 60.74 6.98
CA TYR A 736 9.92 60.06 7.80
C TYR A 736 9.54 60.86 9.06
N SER A 737 9.71 62.18 9.02
CA SER A 737 9.44 63.11 10.12
C SER A 737 7.97 63.13 10.60
N GLY A 738 7.03 62.63 9.78
CA GLY A 738 5.63 62.45 10.16
C GLY A 738 5.39 61.27 11.12
N ALA A 739 4.41 61.40 12.02
CA ALA A 739 4.01 60.30 12.89
C ALA A 739 3.30 59.20 12.10
N MET A 740 3.80 57.97 12.17
CA MET A 740 3.10 56.78 11.66
C MET A 740 1.86 56.52 12.52
N GLN A 741 0.72 56.24 11.90
CA GLN A 741 -0.48 55.89 12.65
C GLN A 741 -0.37 54.46 13.19
N LYS A 742 -0.59 54.30 14.50
CA LYS A 742 -0.73 52.98 15.12
C LYS A 742 -2.05 52.34 14.68
N ILE A 743 -1.97 51.15 14.08
CA ILE A 743 -3.16 50.37 13.73
C ILE A 743 -3.86 49.94 15.02
N GLN A 744 -5.11 50.38 15.19
CA GLN A 744 -5.92 50.07 16.37
C GLN A 744 -6.60 48.71 16.23
N LYS A 745 -6.88 48.06 17.37
CA LYS A 745 -7.66 46.82 17.37
C LYS A 745 -9.12 47.13 16.95
N PRO A 746 -9.78 46.23 16.18
CA PRO A 746 -11.19 46.40 15.84
C PRO A 746 -12.05 46.35 17.11
N LEU A 747 -13.31 46.77 16.99
CA LEU A 747 -14.30 46.56 18.04
C LEU A 747 -14.28 45.07 18.45
N PHE A 748 -14.31 44.81 19.75
CA PHE A 748 -14.30 43.43 20.23
C PHE A 748 -15.48 42.65 19.67
N ALA A 749 -15.26 41.39 19.30
CA ALA A 749 -16.28 40.50 18.74
C ALA A 749 -17.51 40.35 19.65
N ASP A 750 -17.24 40.30 20.96
CA ASP A 750 -18.23 40.22 22.02
C ASP A 750 -18.81 41.59 22.38
N HIS A 751 -18.38 42.69 21.76
CA HIS A 751 -18.81 44.05 22.14
C HIS A 751 -20.33 44.19 22.22
N TYR A 752 -21.08 43.65 21.25
CA TYR A 752 -22.54 43.70 21.28
C TYR A 752 -23.14 42.85 22.41
N VAL A 753 -22.61 41.64 22.62
CA VAL A 753 -23.06 40.75 23.70
C VAL A 753 -22.74 41.38 25.06
N THR A 754 -21.52 41.87 25.25
CA THR A 754 -21.10 42.56 26.47
C THR A 754 -21.92 43.83 26.69
N TRP A 755 -22.15 44.63 25.65
CA TRP A 755 -22.99 45.83 25.76
C TRP A 755 -24.42 45.49 26.15
N LEU A 756 -25.00 44.44 25.56
CA LEU A 756 -26.32 43.92 25.94
C LEU A 756 -26.34 43.43 27.38
N THR A 757 -25.34 42.66 27.81
CA THR A 757 -25.23 42.18 29.20
C THR A 757 -25.10 43.35 30.18
N GLU A 758 -24.28 44.35 29.87
CA GLU A 758 -24.06 45.52 30.72
C GLU A 758 -25.27 46.47 30.79
N HIS A 759 -26.10 46.54 29.74
CA HIS A 759 -27.24 47.49 29.66
C HIS A 759 -28.61 46.86 29.93
N PHE A 760 -28.78 45.55 29.80
CA PHE A 760 -30.10 44.88 29.94
C PHE A 760 -30.19 43.94 31.15
N GLU A 761 -29.23 43.95 32.07
CA GLU A 761 -29.16 43.10 33.27
C GLU A 761 -30.23 43.35 34.36
N LYS A 762 -31.43 43.84 34.02
CA LYS A 762 -32.54 44.04 35.00
C LYS A 762 -33.87 43.38 34.72
N GLU A 763 -34.05 42.60 33.65
CA GLU A 763 -35.18 41.66 33.59
C GLU A 763 -34.68 40.23 33.37
N LYS A 764 -34.88 39.38 34.39
CA LYS A 764 -34.66 37.94 34.32
C LYS A 764 -35.60 37.34 33.28
N GLU A 765 -35.17 37.23 32.04
CA GLU A 765 -35.90 36.43 31.06
C GLU A 765 -35.67 34.93 31.27
N LYS A 766 -36.78 34.20 31.29
CA LYS A 766 -36.84 32.73 31.32
C LYS A 766 -36.20 32.15 30.05
N PRO A 767 -35.63 30.93 30.11
CA PRO A 767 -35.01 30.30 28.93
C PRO A 767 -36.01 30.15 27.78
N LEU A 768 -35.61 30.61 26.60
CA LEU A 768 -36.34 30.66 25.32
C LEU A 768 -36.58 29.28 24.66
N LEU A 769 -37.00 28.27 25.42
CA LEU A 769 -37.44 26.97 24.89
C LEU A 769 -38.72 26.48 25.57
N LYS A 770 -39.78 27.29 25.48
CA LYS A 770 -41.17 26.83 25.48
C LYS A 770 -41.98 27.77 24.58
N LEU A 771 -42.03 27.46 23.28
CA LEU A 771 -43.16 27.88 22.46
C LEU A 771 -43.91 26.60 22.08
N GLU A 772 -45.14 26.53 22.57
CA GLU A 772 -46.09 25.43 22.50
C GLU A 772 -46.56 25.19 21.07
N GLU A 773 -46.67 23.91 20.71
CA GLU A 773 -47.65 23.42 19.75
C GLU A 773 -49.04 23.74 20.29
N LYS A 774 -49.77 24.60 19.58
CA LYS A 774 -51.19 24.83 19.80
C LYS A 774 -51.97 23.84 18.93
N GLU A 775 -52.44 22.74 19.52
CA GLU A 775 -53.64 22.05 19.05
C GLU A 775 -54.71 22.02 20.15
N PHE A 776 -55.83 22.67 19.82
CA PHE A 776 -57.23 22.34 20.13
C PHE A 776 -57.52 21.48 21.38
N SER A 777 -58.12 22.07 22.42
CA SER A 777 -59.41 21.60 22.98
C SER A 777 -59.83 22.36 24.24
N ILE A 778 -61.14 22.40 24.43
CA ILE A 778 -61.92 23.15 25.42
C ILE A 778 -61.86 22.46 26.81
N THR A 779 -61.80 23.29 27.85
CA THR A 779 -61.91 23.09 29.34
C THR A 779 -62.97 22.07 29.85
N PRO A 780 -63.08 21.76 31.19
CA PRO A 780 -62.15 21.94 32.34
C PRO A 780 -62.06 20.76 33.38
N LYS A 781 -61.01 20.83 34.24
CA LYS A 781 -60.87 20.46 35.69
C LYS A 781 -61.54 19.20 36.27
N VAL A 782 -60.75 18.34 36.93
CA VAL A 782 -60.98 17.80 38.32
C VAL A 782 -59.62 17.44 38.97
N GLU A 783 -59.59 17.55 40.31
CA GLU A 783 -58.48 17.56 41.27
C GLU A 783 -57.75 16.22 41.57
N SER A 784 -56.49 16.41 42.00
CA SER A 784 -55.75 15.71 43.07
C SER A 784 -55.59 14.18 43.08
N SER A 785 -54.33 13.71 43.06
CA SER A 785 -53.71 13.02 44.21
C SER A 785 -52.20 12.79 44.00
N SER A 786 -51.49 12.72 45.11
CA SER A 786 -50.07 12.95 45.34
C SER A 786 -49.15 11.76 45.03
N THR A 787 -47.98 12.03 44.43
CA THR A 787 -46.73 11.29 44.66
C THR A 787 -45.56 12.28 44.72
N PRO A 788 -44.47 11.99 45.46
CA PRO A 788 -43.42 12.96 45.75
C PRO A 788 -42.61 13.26 44.48
N GLU A 789 -42.58 14.52 44.09
CA GLU A 789 -41.74 15.02 43.00
C GLU A 789 -40.27 14.77 43.37
N LYS A 790 -39.65 13.78 42.72
CA LYS A 790 -38.20 13.59 42.77
C LYS A 790 -37.56 14.85 42.21
N VAL A 791 -36.87 15.59 43.08
CA VAL A 791 -36.00 16.70 42.71
C VAL A 791 -35.03 16.21 41.63
N CYS A 792 -35.19 16.73 40.41
CA CYS A 792 -34.24 16.54 39.30
C CYS A 792 -32.98 17.31 39.65
N ASP A 793 -31.97 16.64 40.21
CA ASP A 793 -30.63 17.22 40.23
C ASP A 793 -30.09 17.28 38.79
N LYS A 794 -29.46 18.41 38.46
CA LYS A 794 -29.02 18.89 37.13
C LYS A 794 -28.25 17.87 36.25
N ILE A 795 -27.86 16.72 36.79
CA ILE A 795 -27.06 15.68 36.16
C ILE A 795 -27.93 14.55 35.58
N THR A 796 -29.05 14.20 36.21
CA THR A 796 -29.84 13.01 35.83
C THR A 796 -30.92 13.26 34.79
N CYS A 797 -31.16 14.53 34.44
CA CYS A 797 -32.28 14.93 33.59
C CYS A 797 -31.83 15.53 32.23
N ASP A 798 -30.51 15.58 32.00
CA ASP A 798 -29.93 15.94 30.71
C ASP A 798 -29.66 14.65 29.90
N PRO A 799 -30.33 14.45 28.75
CA PRO A 799 -30.11 13.29 27.88
C PRO A 799 -28.63 13.10 27.50
N PHE A 800 -27.86 14.18 27.40
CA PHE A 800 -26.43 14.13 27.10
C PHE A 800 -25.62 13.52 28.24
N ASN A 801 -25.88 13.93 29.48
CA ASN A 801 -25.15 13.43 30.65
C ASN A 801 -25.49 11.97 30.95
N VAL A 802 -26.74 11.55 30.72
CA VAL A 802 -27.16 10.14 30.84
C VAL A 802 -26.48 9.27 29.78
N ALA A 803 -26.43 9.74 28.52
CA ALA A 803 -25.73 9.04 27.45
C ALA A 803 -24.21 8.97 27.69
N ALA A 804 -23.60 10.05 28.20
CA ALA A 804 -22.19 10.11 28.54
C ALA A 804 -21.82 9.17 29.70
N LEU A 805 -22.63 9.11 30.77
CA LEU A 805 -22.40 8.19 31.88
C LEU A 805 -22.48 6.72 31.44
N GLY A 806 -23.41 6.39 30.53
CA GLY A 806 -23.50 5.06 29.94
C GLY A 806 -22.29 4.69 29.09
N SER A 807 -21.82 5.61 28.24
CA SER A 807 -20.69 5.36 27.34
C SER A 807 -19.35 5.24 28.09
N PHE A 808 -19.09 6.13 29.06
CA PHE A 808 -17.87 6.06 29.88
C PHE A 808 -17.85 4.83 30.80
N GLY A 809 -19.01 4.42 31.33
CA GLY A 809 -19.13 3.20 32.12
C GLY A 809 -18.80 1.94 31.30
N PHE A 810 -19.32 1.85 30.08
CA PHE A 810 -19.04 0.72 29.17
C PHE A 810 -17.54 0.66 28.78
N MET A 811 -16.93 1.82 28.53
CA MET A 811 -15.51 1.88 28.17
C MET A 811 -14.59 1.49 29.34
N GLY A 812 -14.95 1.88 30.57
CA GLY A 812 -14.26 1.43 31.78
C GLY A 812 -14.38 -0.08 32.01
N PHE A 813 -15.55 -0.67 31.75
CA PHE A 813 -15.76 -2.11 31.86
C PHE A 813 -14.91 -2.92 30.86
N LEU A 814 -14.79 -2.45 29.61
CA LEU A 814 -13.95 -3.11 28.60
C LEU A 814 -12.45 -3.06 28.98
N LEU A 815 -11.98 -1.93 29.51
CA LEU A 815 -10.59 -1.80 29.98
C LEU A 815 -10.30 -2.73 31.17
N LEU A 816 -11.20 -2.81 32.15
CA LEU A 816 -11.06 -3.73 33.27
C LEU A 816 -11.09 -5.19 32.82
N SER A 817 -11.98 -5.56 31.90
CA SER A 817 -12.08 -6.91 31.34
C SER A 817 -10.80 -7.30 30.57
N PHE A 818 -10.21 -6.37 29.82
CA PHE A 818 -8.94 -6.59 29.13
C PHE A 818 -7.77 -6.79 30.12
N ILE A 819 -7.74 -6.02 31.21
CA ILE A 819 -6.74 -6.20 32.27
C ILE A 819 -6.93 -7.56 32.96
N PHE A 820 -8.16 -7.97 33.30
CA PHE A 820 -8.41 -9.29 33.90
C PHE A 820 -8.07 -10.44 32.95
N TYR A 821 -8.34 -10.31 31.65
CA TYR A 821 -7.93 -11.28 30.64
C TYR A 821 -6.40 -11.41 30.57
N LYS A 822 -5.67 -10.30 30.65
CA LYS A 822 -4.20 -10.29 30.55
C LYS A 822 -3.48 -10.72 31.84
N PHE A 823 -4.09 -10.53 33.01
CA PHE A 823 -3.40 -10.67 34.31
C PHE A 823 -3.99 -11.72 35.28
N THR A 824 -5.01 -12.49 34.87
CA THR A 824 -5.59 -13.60 35.67
C THR A 824 -5.29 -14.95 34.99
N PRO A 825 -5.05 -16.08 35.71
CA PRO A 825 -4.61 -17.35 35.10
C PRO A 825 -5.70 -18.08 34.28
N LEU A 826 -6.82 -17.43 33.99
CA LEU A 826 -7.95 -17.99 33.24
C LEU A 826 -7.65 -18.22 31.75
N GLY A 827 -6.60 -17.60 31.20
CA GLY A 827 -6.14 -17.83 29.82
C GLY A 827 -5.55 -19.22 29.56
N TYR A 828 -4.96 -19.87 30.58
CA TYR A 828 -4.34 -21.19 30.44
C TYR A 828 -5.36 -22.34 30.40
N TYR A 829 -6.55 -22.13 30.96
CA TYR A 829 -7.54 -23.20 31.14
C TYR A 829 -8.35 -23.53 29.88
N PHE A 830 -8.38 -22.62 28.89
CA PHE A 830 -9.07 -22.83 27.60
C PHE A 830 -8.18 -23.45 26.51
N HIS A 831 -6.90 -23.76 26.80
CA HIS A 831 -5.97 -24.34 25.82
C HIS A 831 -5.65 -25.83 26.00
N ASN A 832 -6.33 -26.55 26.90
CA ASN A 832 -6.03 -27.97 27.10
C ASN A 832 -7.28 -28.82 27.38
N LYS A 833 -7.86 -29.40 26.32
CA LYS A 833 -8.07 -30.85 26.17
C LYS A 833 -8.71 -31.18 24.81
N ASP A 834 -8.19 -32.26 24.21
CA ASP A 834 -8.75 -33.04 23.10
C ASP A 834 -8.69 -32.50 21.66
N ALA A 835 -7.47 -32.40 21.10
CA ALA A 835 -7.25 -32.60 19.65
C ALA A 835 -5.76 -32.86 19.28
N ARG A 836 -4.96 -33.43 20.18
CA ARG A 836 -3.53 -33.69 19.90
C ARG A 836 -3.34 -35.13 19.45
N ASN A 837 -3.74 -35.44 18.22
CA ASN A 837 -3.14 -36.50 17.40
C ASN A 837 -3.65 -36.42 15.94
N LYS A 838 -2.70 -36.24 15.00
CA LYS A 838 -2.83 -35.99 13.54
C LYS A 838 -3.11 -34.55 13.08
N LYS A 839 -2.17 -33.63 13.30
CA LYS A 839 -1.99 -32.41 12.47
C LYS A 839 -0.81 -32.63 11.50
N SER A 840 -0.98 -32.26 10.23
CA SER A 840 0.05 -32.39 9.17
C SER A 840 1.18 -31.37 9.33
N TYR A 841 2.38 -31.74 8.83
CA TYR A 841 3.65 -31.03 9.01
C TYR A 841 3.63 -29.54 8.60
N PHE A 842 2.78 -29.15 7.64
CA PHE A 842 2.63 -27.76 7.17
C PHE A 842 1.80 -26.84 8.08
N GLN A 843 0.94 -27.40 8.94
CA GLN A 843 0.04 -26.58 9.77
C GLN A 843 0.73 -26.09 11.05
N ARG A 844 1.90 -26.67 11.39
CA ARG A 844 2.69 -26.27 12.55
C ARG A 844 3.42 -24.94 12.33
N SER A 845 3.75 -24.57 11.09
CA SER A 845 4.47 -23.32 10.81
C SER A 845 3.56 -22.09 10.77
N GLU A 846 2.28 -22.23 10.37
CA GLU A 846 1.32 -21.11 10.40
C GLU A 846 0.97 -20.69 11.84
N GLU A 847 0.85 -21.64 12.77
CA GLU A 847 0.60 -21.33 14.19
C GLU A 847 1.87 -20.77 14.88
N GLN A 848 3.06 -21.15 14.44
CA GLN A 848 4.32 -20.75 15.09
C GLN A 848 4.80 -19.33 14.71
N PHE A 849 4.37 -18.76 13.57
CA PHE A 849 4.73 -17.38 13.19
C PHE A 849 3.76 -16.30 13.70
N LEU A 850 2.51 -16.65 14.04
CA LEU A 850 1.58 -15.70 14.64
C LEU A 850 1.87 -15.43 16.13
N GLU A 851 2.59 -16.35 16.81
CA GLU A 851 3.03 -16.16 18.19
C GLU A 851 4.33 -15.34 18.31
N ASP A 852 5.22 -15.36 17.30
CA ASP A 852 6.53 -14.68 17.36
C ASP A 852 6.49 -13.16 17.03
N ASP A 853 5.38 -12.64 16.49
CA ASP A 853 5.22 -11.20 16.18
C ASP A 853 4.92 -10.33 17.44
N PHE A 854 4.89 -10.92 18.65
CA PHE A 854 4.63 -10.20 19.92
C PHE A 854 5.61 -10.48 21.07
N GLU A 855 6.85 -10.94 20.82
CA GLU A 855 7.87 -10.92 21.87
C GLU A 855 8.68 -9.62 21.87
N PHE A 856 8.24 -8.67 22.70
CA PHE A 856 9.11 -7.61 23.21
C PHE A 856 10.30 -8.23 23.95
N ASN A 857 11.52 -7.77 23.61
CA ASN A 857 12.75 -8.01 24.35
C ASN A 857 12.56 -7.94 25.87
N HIS A 858 12.44 -9.10 26.53
CA HIS A 858 12.66 -9.20 27.97
C HIS A 858 14.16 -9.12 28.25
N SER A 859 14.69 -7.89 28.22
CA SER A 859 15.94 -7.60 28.90
C SER A 859 15.72 -7.74 30.41
N SER A 860 16.52 -8.60 31.04
CA SER A 860 16.50 -8.87 32.47
C SER A 860 16.89 -7.61 33.28
N MET A 861 15.91 -6.82 33.73
CA MET A 861 16.14 -5.77 34.72
C MET A 861 15.94 -6.31 36.14
N LYS A 862 16.92 -7.06 36.66
CA LYS A 862 17.07 -7.21 38.11
C LYS A 862 17.90 -6.04 38.64
N ASN A 863 17.28 -5.26 39.53
CA ASN A 863 17.87 -4.25 40.43
C ASN A 863 18.41 -2.96 39.81
N ARG A 864 17.52 -2.01 39.48
CA ARG A 864 17.79 -0.57 39.66
C ARG A 864 16.57 0.13 40.26
N ARG A 865 16.70 0.62 41.49
CA ARG A 865 15.73 1.53 42.13
C ARG A 865 15.70 2.84 41.33
N MET A 866 14.58 3.16 40.69
CA MET A 866 14.29 4.52 40.21
C MET A 866 14.02 5.43 41.41
N ARG A 867 14.78 6.53 41.54
CA ARG A 867 14.43 7.66 42.39
C ARG A 867 13.74 8.70 41.52
N LEU A 868 12.46 8.93 41.77
CA LEU A 868 11.70 10.05 41.22
C LEU A 868 11.93 11.26 42.14
N ALA A 869 12.44 12.35 41.59
CA ALA A 869 12.45 13.65 42.25
C ALA A 869 11.24 14.45 41.75
N TYR A 870 10.36 14.85 42.67
CA TYR A 870 9.31 15.83 42.42
C TYR A 870 9.89 17.23 42.56
N HIS A 871 9.53 18.15 41.66
CA HIS A 871 9.51 19.59 41.95
C HIS A 871 8.11 20.13 41.70
N GLN A 872 7.53 20.69 42.76
CA GLN A 872 6.38 21.59 42.75
C GLN A 872 6.90 23.02 42.57
N ALA A 873 6.32 23.74 41.60
CA ALA A 873 5.74 25.08 41.72
C ALA A 873 5.21 25.47 40.34
#